data_AF-K1YUQ9-F1
#
_entry.id   AF-K1YUQ9-F1
#
_cell.length_a   1.000
_cell.length_b   1.000
_cell.length_c   1.000
_cell.angle_alpha   90.00
_cell.angle_beta   90.00
_cell.angle_gamma   90.00
#
_symmetry.space_group_name_H-M   'P 1'
#
loop_
_entity.id
_entity.type
_entity.pdbx_description
1 polymer ?
#
loop_
_entity_poly.entity_id
_entity_poly.type
_entity_poly.pdbx_seq_one_letter_code
_entity_poly.pdbx_strand_id
1 'polypeptide(L)'
;SKELATISLSAPVELELEKAVLKDFDRETIVKLFSELNFFSLIKRLPDSKLRNEFESTNENTSMGVKDFKYTIADEKTADDLIAEFSNEKELSVATEMSEGMLNGIAISWKTGRATFFPVSADAFDKLKGILENSEIKKVGYDLKTIYGQLFFANIFLQGISFDTMLGAYVLNPGEKLDFEKIIFSELGEEVVFEKKSKGQLSLVANPEDEQLAMNLVCQKADYALKLKHALEKRILEISAEQKNADLTDGTLETIFSEMEMPLVEILAKMELTGIELNTVIFQGISEKITSTLKNLEKTIYDFAGKQFNINSPSQLSEILFVTMGLSTADIKKTKKGLSTASAELEKLRSSHKIIEKIEEYRELFKLKTTYLDAIPKLVDKNSRIHTTFNQAVTSTGRLSSTEPNLQNIPIKTELGQLLRTAFTAKEGYKLVSADYSQIDLRCVAHVSNDKKLIEAFHRGDDIHKITAAEINKVTISQVTEKMRSSAKALNFGIIYGMSSFGFSQSAGISREDAQKFINTYMENFSGVANYMKETREFARTNGYVETLLGRRRNLHEINSPNFQVAAGAERMAINMPIQGLAADIMKLAMIKTAQTFADDSEIKMILQIHDEIILEVKAEKAEASAVKLKEAMESAYKLRVPLIVEAKIGDNWGEI
;
A
#
# COMPACT_ATOMS: atom_id res chain seq x y z
N SER A 1 -45.72 -10.08 -38.53
CA SER A 1 -46.72 -9.22 -37.88
C SER A 1 -46.13 -7.83 -37.74
N LYS A 2 -46.69 -6.81 -38.42
CA LYS A 2 -46.29 -5.40 -38.22
C LYS A 2 -46.84 -4.83 -36.90
N GLU A 3 -47.82 -5.52 -36.32
CA GLU A 3 -48.55 -5.15 -35.11
C GLU A 3 -47.64 -4.99 -33.90
N LEU A 4 -46.63 -5.86 -33.75
CA LEU A 4 -45.64 -5.79 -32.66
C LEU A 4 -44.67 -4.61 -32.76
N ALA A 5 -44.54 -3.99 -33.94
CA ALA A 5 -43.65 -2.85 -34.19
C ALA A 5 -44.43 -1.55 -34.45
N THR A 6 -45.77 -1.58 -34.40
CA THR A 6 -46.60 -0.39 -34.56
C THR A 6 -46.58 0.41 -33.25
N ILE A 7 -46.13 1.65 -33.31
CA ILE A 7 -46.11 2.56 -32.16
C ILE A 7 -47.56 2.80 -31.70
N SER A 8 -47.86 2.47 -30.44
CA SER A 8 -49.15 2.76 -29.83
C SER A 8 -49.24 4.24 -29.48
N LEU A 9 -49.94 5.00 -30.33
CA LEU A 9 -50.17 6.44 -30.13
C LEU A 9 -51.27 6.76 -29.11
N SER A 10 -51.97 5.74 -28.59
CA SER A 10 -53.01 5.85 -27.58
C SER A 10 -52.53 5.36 -26.20
N ALA A 11 -51.23 5.43 -25.93
CA ALA A 11 -50.69 5.11 -24.61
C ALA A 11 -51.36 6.02 -23.55
N PRO A 12 -51.81 5.50 -22.40
CA PRO A 12 -52.51 6.27 -21.37
C PRO A 12 -51.52 7.10 -20.54
N VAL A 13 -50.81 8.00 -21.20
CA VAL A 13 -49.82 8.92 -20.60
C VAL A 13 -50.20 10.34 -21.01
N GLU A 14 -50.52 11.19 -20.05
CA GLU A 14 -50.61 12.64 -20.27
C GLU A 14 -49.19 13.21 -20.32
N LEU A 15 -48.75 13.58 -21.53
CA LEU A 15 -47.45 14.23 -21.73
C LEU A 15 -47.62 15.75 -21.73
N GLU A 16 -47.39 16.37 -20.57
CA GLU A 16 -47.31 17.83 -20.46
C GLU A 16 -45.91 18.29 -20.88
N LEU A 17 -45.77 18.76 -22.13
CA LEU A 17 -44.49 19.21 -22.70
C LEU A 17 -43.83 20.33 -21.89
N GLU A 18 -44.63 21.17 -21.22
CA GLU A 18 -44.16 22.25 -20.33
C GLU A 18 -43.40 21.70 -19.11
N LYS A 19 -43.81 20.54 -18.57
CA LYS A 19 -43.12 19.86 -17.46
C LYS A 19 -41.89 19.08 -17.91
N ALA A 20 -41.77 18.77 -19.20
CA ALA A 20 -40.64 18.06 -19.78
C ALA A 20 -39.48 18.99 -20.18
N VAL A 21 -39.58 20.29 -19.90
CA VAL A 21 -38.51 21.25 -20.13
C VAL A 21 -37.33 20.94 -19.21
N LEU A 22 -36.17 20.68 -19.82
CA LEU A 22 -34.89 20.50 -19.12
C LEU A 22 -34.55 21.78 -18.34
N LYS A 23 -34.37 21.63 -17.03
CA LYS A 23 -33.81 22.66 -16.16
C LYS A 23 -32.30 22.51 -16.10
N ASP A 24 -31.60 23.61 -15.86
CA ASP A 24 -30.20 23.54 -15.49
C ASP A 24 -30.03 22.75 -14.19
N PHE A 25 -28.89 22.10 -14.05
CA PHE A 25 -28.56 21.29 -12.89
C PHE A 25 -27.87 22.13 -11.81
N ASP A 26 -28.05 21.76 -10.55
CA ASP A 26 -27.25 22.30 -9.46
C ASP A 26 -25.88 21.62 -9.45
N ARG A 27 -24.84 22.38 -9.84
CA ARG A 27 -23.47 21.86 -9.91
C ARG A 27 -22.96 21.42 -8.55
N GLU A 28 -23.30 22.07 -7.44
CA GLU A 28 -22.81 21.66 -6.12
C GLU A 28 -23.38 20.29 -5.74
N THR A 29 -24.67 20.09 -5.94
CA THR A 29 -25.33 18.80 -5.70
C THR A 29 -24.77 17.70 -6.61
N ILE A 30 -24.53 17.98 -7.90
CA ILE A 30 -23.95 16.99 -8.83
C ILE A 30 -22.48 16.70 -8.51
N VAL A 31 -21.67 17.72 -8.20
CA VAL A 31 -20.26 17.52 -7.86
C VAL A 31 -20.14 16.71 -6.58
N LYS A 32 -20.98 16.98 -5.56
CA LYS A 32 -21.03 16.18 -4.34
C LYS A 32 -21.39 14.73 -4.64
N LEU A 33 -22.47 14.50 -5.40
CA LEU A 33 -22.89 13.15 -5.78
C LEU A 33 -21.82 12.43 -6.61
N PHE A 34 -21.20 13.10 -7.58
CA PHE A 34 -20.16 12.50 -8.42
C PHE A 34 -18.88 12.25 -7.63
N SER A 35 -18.57 13.05 -6.61
CA SER A 35 -17.45 12.83 -5.71
C SER A 35 -17.72 11.62 -4.82
N GLU A 36 -18.93 11.49 -4.26
CA GLU A 36 -19.38 10.30 -3.52
C GLU A 36 -19.32 9.02 -4.37
N LEU A 37 -19.55 9.13 -5.69
CA LEU A 37 -19.50 8.02 -6.65
C LEU A 37 -18.15 7.87 -7.36
N ASN A 38 -17.14 8.66 -7.00
CA ASN A 38 -15.80 8.63 -7.62
C ASN A 38 -15.77 8.87 -9.14
N PHE A 39 -16.73 9.63 -9.66
CA PHE A 39 -16.85 10.00 -11.08
C PHE A 39 -16.05 11.26 -11.46
N PHE A 40 -14.80 11.36 -11.00
CA PHE A 40 -13.95 12.54 -11.18
C PHE A 40 -13.74 12.93 -12.65
N SER A 41 -13.75 11.96 -13.57
CA SER A 41 -13.65 12.25 -15.01
C SER A 41 -14.89 12.94 -15.59
N LEU A 42 -16.07 12.69 -15.02
CA LEU A 42 -17.31 13.32 -15.43
C LEU A 42 -17.47 14.71 -14.81
N ILE A 43 -16.94 14.92 -13.60
CA ILE A 43 -16.95 16.25 -12.97
C ILE A 43 -16.17 17.26 -13.81
N LYS A 44 -15.00 16.88 -14.34
CA LYS A 44 -14.21 17.72 -15.27
C LYS A 44 -14.95 18.08 -16.56
N ARG A 45 -16.04 17.39 -16.88
CA ARG A 45 -16.88 17.63 -18.05
C ARG A 45 -18.12 18.47 -17.72
N LEU A 46 -18.36 18.78 -16.44
CA LEU A 46 -19.44 19.66 -16.05
C LEU A 46 -19.06 21.10 -16.45
N PRO A 47 -19.92 21.81 -17.19
CA PRO A 47 -19.68 23.20 -17.53
C PRO A 47 -19.56 24.07 -16.26
N ASP A 48 -18.57 24.96 -16.22
CA ASP A 48 -18.41 25.91 -15.13
C ASP A 48 -19.51 26.97 -15.17
N SER A 49 -20.06 27.29 -13.99
CA SER A 49 -21.18 28.23 -13.82
C SER A 49 -20.88 29.68 -14.24
N LYS A 50 -19.66 29.98 -14.69
CA LYS A 50 -19.23 31.32 -15.12
C LYS A 50 -19.17 31.54 -16.63
N LEU A 51 -19.40 30.53 -17.47
CA LEU A 51 -19.31 30.68 -18.93
C LEU A 51 -20.68 30.85 -19.59
N ARG A 52 -21.36 31.93 -19.23
CA ARG A 52 -22.30 32.65 -20.12
C ARG A 52 -22.10 34.15 -19.89
N ASN A 53 -21.05 34.69 -20.48
CA ASN A 53 -21.05 36.02 -21.09
C ASN A 53 -19.79 36.16 -21.97
N GLU A 54 -19.95 37.00 -22.97
CA GLU A 54 -19.27 37.01 -24.25
C GLU A 54 -17.77 37.32 -24.21
N PHE A 55 -17.11 36.96 -25.31
CA PHE A 55 -15.76 37.37 -25.69
C PHE A 55 -15.53 38.87 -25.45
N GLU A 56 -14.67 39.20 -24.48
CA GLU A 56 -13.77 40.35 -24.60
C GLU A 56 -12.51 40.11 -23.78
N SER A 57 -11.39 40.38 -24.43
CA SER A 57 -10.03 40.20 -23.97
C SER A 57 -9.68 41.18 -22.85
N THR A 58 -9.37 40.68 -21.65
CA THR A 58 -8.48 41.36 -20.70
C THR A 58 -7.75 40.34 -19.83
N ASN A 59 -6.45 40.60 -19.64
CA ASN A 59 -5.56 39.91 -18.71
C ASN A 59 -6.15 39.95 -17.30
N GLU A 60 -6.63 38.81 -16.79
CA GLU A 60 -6.88 38.63 -15.36
C GLU A 60 -6.18 37.38 -14.85
N ASN A 61 -5.30 37.61 -13.87
CA ASN A 61 -4.76 36.59 -12.97
C ASN A 61 -5.92 35.80 -12.37
N THR A 62 -6.09 34.55 -12.79
CA THR A 62 -6.98 33.60 -12.13
C THR A 62 -6.42 33.27 -10.74
N SER A 63 -6.91 33.97 -9.72
CA SER A 63 -6.77 33.55 -8.33
C SER A 63 -7.65 32.30 -8.10
N MET A 64 -7.10 31.12 -8.38
CA MET A 64 -7.63 29.86 -7.88
C MET A 64 -7.01 29.59 -6.51
N GLY A 65 -7.82 29.75 -5.46
CA GLY A 65 -7.43 29.66 -4.05
C GLY A 65 -8.43 30.41 -3.16
N VAL A 66 -8.24 30.35 -1.84
CA VAL A 66 -9.12 31.03 -0.86
C VAL A 66 -9.26 32.51 -1.22
N LYS A 67 -10.50 33.02 -1.29
CA LYS A 67 -10.81 34.42 -1.68
C LYS A 67 -10.16 35.51 -0.81
N ASP A 68 -9.45 35.16 0.27
CA ASP A 68 -8.75 36.07 1.19
C ASP A 68 -7.42 35.51 1.75
N PHE A 69 -6.76 34.61 1.02
CA PHE A 69 -5.47 34.04 1.44
C PHE A 69 -4.37 35.12 1.51
N LYS A 70 -3.67 35.20 2.65
CA LYS A 70 -2.52 36.08 2.83
C LYS A 70 -1.38 35.27 3.45
N TYR A 71 -0.18 35.39 2.88
CA TYR A 71 1.02 34.87 3.50
C TYR A 71 2.04 35.97 3.75
N THR A 72 2.87 35.77 4.76
CA THR A 72 4.00 36.62 5.10
C THR A 72 5.31 35.83 4.97
N ILE A 73 6.42 36.53 4.79
CA ILE A 73 7.76 35.95 4.85
C ILE A 73 8.38 36.39 6.17
N ALA A 74 8.85 35.44 6.97
CA ALA A 74 9.50 35.74 8.23
C ALA A 74 10.88 36.38 8.00
N ASP A 75 11.13 37.48 8.70
CA ASP A 75 12.42 38.16 8.76
C ASP A 75 12.89 38.31 10.22
N GLU A 76 14.10 38.79 10.44
CA GLU A 76 14.68 38.94 11.78
C GLU A 76 13.81 39.79 12.72
N LYS A 77 13.09 40.78 12.18
CA LYS A 77 12.25 41.72 12.96
C LYS A 77 10.92 41.13 13.37
N THR A 78 10.33 40.30 12.50
CA THR A 78 9.02 39.68 12.69
C THR A 78 9.11 38.32 13.38
N ALA A 79 10.28 37.69 13.39
CA ALA A 79 10.47 36.34 13.90
C ALA A 79 10.03 36.18 15.36
N ASP A 80 10.42 37.09 16.26
CA ASP A 80 10.09 36.95 17.69
C ASP A 80 8.59 37.06 17.96
N ASP A 81 7.91 37.99 17.27
CA ASP A 81 6.46 38.16 17.37
C ASP A 81 5.72 36.94 16.82
N LEU A 82 6.15 36.40 15.66
CA LEU A 82 5.57 35.20 15.06
C LEU A 82 5.76 33.96 15.92
N ILE A 83 6.96 33.77 16.49
CA ILE A 83 7.26 32.65 17.38
C ILE A 83 6.44 32.76 18.68
N ALA A 84 6.25 33.97 19.22
CA ALA A 84 5.38 34.19 20.36
C ALA A 84 3.91 33.90 20.03
N GLU A 85 3.43 34.28 18.84
CA GLU A 85 2.09 33.94 18.36
C GLU A 85 1.92 32.42 18.27
N PHE A 86 2.86 31.72 17.59
CA PHE A 86 2.79 30.27 17.41
C PHE A 86 2.93 29.48 18.71
N SER A 87 3.68 30.00 19.68
CA SER A 87 3.82 29.36 21.00
C SER A 87 2.50 29.33 21.79
N ASN A 88 1.57 30.24 21.50
CA ASN A 88 0.25 30.28 22.14
C ASN A 88 -0.78 29.39 21.44
N GLU A 89 -0.47 28.91 20.23
CA GLU A 89 -1.37 28.08 19.44
C GLU A 89 -1.24 26.60 19.83
N LYS A 90 -2.38 25.92 19.86
CA LYS A 90 -2.42 24.49 20.19
C LYS A 90 -2.02 23.60 19.01
N GLU A 91 -2.27 24.08 17.80
CA GLU A 91 -2.12 23.33 16.57
C GLU A 91 -1.53 24.22 15.47
N LEU A 92 -0.55 23.69 14.74
CA LEU A 92 0.11 24.33 13.62
C LEU A 92 0.16 23.36 12.44
N SER A 93 -0.19 23.84 11.26
CA SER A 93 0.02 23.12 10.01
C SER A 93 1.38 23.46 9.42
N VAL A 94 2.10 22.44 8.97
CA VAL A 94 3.48 22.54 8.48
C VAL A 94 3.56 22.01 7.05
N ALA A 95 4.25 22.75 6.18
CA ALA A 95 4.66 22.30 4.85
C ALA A 95 6.10 22.72 4.55
N THR A 96 6.80 21.96 3.72
CA THR A 96 8.21 22.19 3.38
C THR A 96 8.36 22.53 1.90
N GLU A 97 9.28 23.43 1.58
CA GLU A 97 9.70 23.73 0.21
C GLU A 97 11.10 23.17 -0.02
N MET A 98 11.21 22.33 -1.04
CA MET A 98 12.45 21.67 -1.43
C MET A 98 12.91 22.21 -2.77
N SER A 99 14.18 22.59 -2.87
CA SER A 99 14.83 22.99 -4.12
C SER A 99 16.12 22.18 -4.30
N GLU A 100 16.29 21.57 -5.47
CA GLU A 100 17.45 20.72 -5.80
C GLU A 100 17.77 19.62 -4.75
N GLY A 101 16.74 19.11 -4.06
CA GLY A 101 16.89 18.09 -3.02
C GLY A 101 17.30 18.63 -1.64
N MET A 102 17.43 19.95 -1.49
CA MET A 102 17.70 20.62 -0.22
C MET A 102 16.45 21.35 0.28
N LEU A 103 16.31 21.44 1.61
CA LEU A 103 15.28 22.26 2.24
C LEU A 103 15.60 23.73 2.00
N ASN A 104 14.66 24.47 1.44
CA ASN A 104 14.79 25.91 1.16
C ASN A 104 13.94 26.75 2.12
N GLY A 105 12.84 26.20 2.65
CA GLY A 105 12.09 26.83 3.73
C GLY A 105 10.91 26.01 4.22
N ILE A 106 10.29 26.51 5.28
CA ILE A 106 9.15 25.88 5.96
C ILE A 106 7.99 26.88 5.99
N ALA A 107 6.80 26.46 5.58
CA ALA A 107 5.57 27.21 5.75
C ALA A 107 4.81 26.72 6.98
N ILE A 108 4.33 27.67 7.79
CA ILE A 108 3.45 27.41 8.92
C ILE A 108 2.11 28.11 8.71
N SER A 109 1.01 27.41 8.94
CA SER A 109 -0.33 27.98 9.04
C SER A 109 -0.95 27.61 10.39
N TRP A 110 -1.36 28.61 11.15
CA TRP A 110 -2.03 28.44 12.45
C TRP A 110 -3.52 28.79 12.38
N LYS A 111 -3.93 29.46 11.29
CA LYS A 111 -5.29 29.91 11.07
C LYS A 111 -5.61 29.89 9.60
N THR A 112 -6.77 29.35 9.26
CA THR A 112 -7.25 29.29 7.88
C THR A 112 -7.20 30.65 7.19
N GLY A 113 -6.62 30.69 6.00
CA GLY A 113 -6.37 31.89 5.19
C GLY A 113 -5.09 32.67 5.55
N ARG A 114 -4.30 32.19 6.53
CA ARG A 114 -3.05 32.82 6.97
C ARG A 114 -1.93 31.78 7.01
N ALA A 115 -0.77 32.16 6.49
CA ALA A 115 0.44 31.35 6.56
C ALA A 115 1.69 32.24 6.61
N THR A 116 2.78 31.69 7.11
CA THR A 116 4.08 32.36 7.11
C THR A 116 5.16 31.42 6.59
N PHE A 117 5.98 31.91 5.67
CA PHE A 117 7.13 31.19 5.13
C PHE A 117 8.41 31.59 5.88
N PHE A 118 9.19 30.59 6.30
CA PHE A 118 10.48 30.71 6.94
C PHE A 118 11.57 30.21 5.98
N PRO A 119 12.28 31.10 5.27
CA PRO A 119 13.41 30.71 4.44
C PRO A 119 14.55 30.16 5.31
N VAL A 120 15.21 29.09 4.86
CA VAL A 120 16.39 28.53 5.55
C VAL A 120 17.53 29.53 5.64
N SER A 121 17.63 30.46 4.68
CA SER A 121 18.64 31.53 4.67
C SER A 121 18.40 32.63 5.71
N ALA A 122 17.26 32.64 6.39
CA ALA A 122 16.91 33.67 7.35
C ALA A 122 17.27 33.26 8.78
N ASP A 123 17.83 34.18 9.58
CA ASP A 123 18.11 33.98 11.00
C ASP A 123 16.84 33.58 11.81
N ALA A 124 15.66 33.92 11.27
CA ALA A 124 14.37 33.50 11.81
C ALA A 124 14.16 31.97 11.80
N PHE A 125 14.85 31.23 10.93
CA PHE A 125 14.69 29.78 10.78
C PHE A 125 15.12 29.02 12.02
N ASP A 126 16.22 29.40 12.65
CA ASP A 126 16.74 28.74 13.86
C ASP A 126 15.76 28.87 15.04
N LYS A 127 15.01 29.97 15.11
CA LYS A 127 13.97 30.19 16.13
C LYS A 127 12.79 29.23 15.96
N LEU A 128 12.53 28.76 14.74
CA LEU A 128 11.45 27.83 14.42
C LEU A 128 11.66 26.44 15.04
N LYS A 129 12.92 26.06 15.27
CA LYS A 129 13.29 24.77 15.86
C LYS A 129 12.57 24.52 17.19
N GLY A 130 12.56 25.51 18.08
CA GLY A 130 11.89 25.40 19.38
C GLY A 130 10.38 25.12 19.28
N ILE A 131 9.72 25.60 18.22
CA ILE A 131 8.29 25.35 17.97
C ILE A 131 8.07 23.95 17.39
N LEU A 132 8.88 23.56 16.40
CA LEU A 132 8.74 22.28 15.71
C LEU A 132 9.12 21.09 16.62
N GLU A 133 10.06 21.27 17.53
CA GLU A 133 10.50 20.25 18.49
C GLU A 133 9.64 20.20 19.77
N ASN A 134 8.65 21.08 19.94
CA ASN A 134 7.78 21.09 21.12
C ASN A 134 6.62 20.09 20.99
N SER A 135 6.58 19.04 21.82
CA SER A 135 5.52 18.01 21.81
C SER A 135 4.11 18.49 22.17
N GLU A 136 3.99 19.61 22.87
CA GLU A 136 2.71 20.18 23.31
C GLU A 136 1.98 20.89 22.17
N ILE A 137 2.73 21.49 21.24
CA ILE A 137 2.17 22.10 20.04
C ILE A 137 1.94 21.00 19.01
N LYS A 138 0.68 20.80 18.61
CA LYS A 138 0.27 19.74 17.68
C LYS A 138 0.58 20.11 16.24
N LYS A 139 1.13 19.18 15.46
CA LYS A 139 1.57 19.39 14.07
C LYS A 139 0.66 18.65 13.11
N VAL A 140 0.10 19.41 12.19
CA VAL A 140 -0.73 18.94 11.08
C VAL A 140 0.05 19.08 9.78
N GLY A 141 -0.20 18.21 8.81
CA GLY A 141 0.42 18.34 7.50
C GLY A 141 -0.13 17.36 6.48
N TYR A 142 0.45 17.38 5.29
CA TYR A 142 0.24 16.37 4.26
C TYR A 142 1.55 15.59 4.09
N ASP A 143 1.50 14.27 4.28
CA ASP A 143 2.68 13.40 4.25
C ASP A 143 3.76 13.84 5.26
N LEU A 144 3.37 13.83 6.54
CA LEU A 144 4.21 14.22 7.67
C LEU A 144 5.43 13.31 7.82
N LYS A 145 5.41 12.08 7.32
CA LYS A 145 6.57 11.18 7.30
C LYS A 145 7.68 11.76 6.40
N THR A 146 7.32 12.23 5.21
CA THR A 146 8.25 12.91 4.30
C THR A 146 8.77 14.21 4.90
N ILE A 147 7.89 15.02 5.50
CA ILE A 147 8.27 16.25 6.20
C ILE A 147 9.25 15.95 7.34
N TYR A 148 9.00 14.91 8.15
CA TYR A 148 9.90 14.48 9.21
C TYR A 148 11.30 14.18 8.69
N GLY A 149 11.41 13.40 7.61
CA GLY A 149 12.69 13.07 6.98
C GLY A 149 13.43 14.31 6.46
N GLN A 150 12.73 15.25 5.83
CA GLN A 150 13.30 16.51 5.32
C GLN A 150 13.82 17.41 6.45
N LEU A 151 13.07 17.53 7.54
CA LEU A 151 13.46 18.31 8.72
C LEU A 151 14.63 17.68 9.48
N PHE A 152 14.72 16.34 9.50
CA PHE A 152 15.83 15.64 10.12
C PHE A 152 17.19 16.03 9.51
N PHE A 153 17.27 16.15 8.18
CA PHE A 153 18.49 16.61 7.50
C PHE A 153 18.84 18.08 7.79
N ALA A 154 17.86 18.88 8.23
CA ALA A 154 18.06 20.24 8.72
C ALA A 154 18.33 20.32 10.23
N ASN A 155 18.58 19.18 10.91
CA ASN A 155 18.76 19.08 12.36
C ASN A 155 17.57 19.59 13.18
N ILE A 156 16.35 19.39 12.68
CA ILE A 156 15.08 19.67 13.36
C ILE A 156 14.35 18.34 13.60
N PHE A 157 14.14 17.99 14.87
CA PHE A 157 13.45 16.75 15.26
C PHE A 157 11.95 17.03 15.49
N LEU A 158 11.16 16.94 14.43
CA LEU A 158 9.73 17.23 14.49
C LEU A 158 9.03 16.41 15.59
N GLN A 159 8.41 17.10 16.55
CA GLN A 159 7.60 16.50 17.62
C GLN A 159 6.16 17.00 17.57
N GLY A 160 5.26 16.29 18.26
CA GLY A 160 3.86 16.68 18.36
C GLY A 160 3.05 16.37 17.09
N ILE A 161 3.50 15.45 16.23
CA ILE A 161 2.75 14.98 15.06
C ILE A 161 1.36 14.51 15.50
N SER A 162 0.32 15.20 15.05
CA SER A 162 -1.07 14.95 15.50
C SER A 162 -1.98 14.49 14.38
N PHE A 163 -1.82 15.03 13.17
CA PHE A 163 -2.74 14.75 12.08
C PHE A 163 -2.07 14.83 10.71
N ASP A 164 -1.93 13.69 10.04
CA ASP A 164 -1.54 13.63 8.64
C ASP A 164 -2.79 13.54 7.76
N THR A 165 -3.01 14.56 6.94
CA THR A 165 -4.18 14.64 6.04
C THR A 165 -4.17 13.58 4.95
N MET A 166 -3.01 13.08 4.53
CA MET A 166 -2.92 11.95 3.61
C MET A 166 -3.46 10.68 4.29
N LEU A 167 -3.06 10.43 5.54
CA LEU A 167 -3.53 9.28 6.31
C LEU A 167 -5.00 9.41 6.70
N GLY A 168 -5.46 10.63 7.01
CA GLY A 168 -6.88 10.91 7.29
C GLY A 168 -7.77 10.60 6.10
N ALA A 169 -7.35 11.00 4.89
CA ALA A 169 -8.04 10.64 3.66
C ALA A 169 -7.95 9.14 3.37
N TYR A 170 -6.80 8.52 3.64
CA TYR A 170 -6.58 7.08 3.43
C TYR A 170 -7.50 6.19 4.25
N VAL A 171 -7.67 6.47 5.55
CA VAL A 171 -8.53 5.65 6.41
C VAL A 171 -10.00 5.75 6.00
N LEU A 172 -10.43 6.88 5.43
CA LEU A 172 -11.79 7.05 4.90
C LEU A 172 -12.02 6.30 3.59
N ASN A 173 -11.04 6.34 2.68
CA ASN A 173 -11.16 5.77 1.33
C ASN A 173 -9.90 4.95 0.93
N PRO A 174 -9.66 3.78 1.54
CA PRO A 174 -8.46 3.01 1.27
C PRO A 174 -8.50 2.39 -0.15
N GLY A 175 -7.42 2.59 -0.92
CA GLY A 175 -7.25 2.03 -2.27
C GLY A 175 -7.41 3.04 -3.41
N GLU A 176 -7.73 4.30 -3.11
CA GLU A 176 -7.72 5.39 -4.08
C GLU A 176 -6.33 6.04 -4.21
N LYS A 177 -6.11 6.74 -5.32
CA LYS A 177 -4.87 7.53 -5.51
C LYS A 177 -4.99 8.85 -4.76
N LEU A 178 -4.27 8.97 -3.65
CA LEU A 178 -4.34 10.07 -2.69
C LEU A 178 -3.38 11.22 -3.03
N ASP A 179 -3.57 11.85 -4.19
CA ASP A 179 -2.85 13.08 -4.54
C ASP A 179 -3.44 14.27 -3.75
N PHE A 180 -2.61 15.19 -3.26
CA PHE A 180 -3.06 16.31 -2.42
C PHE A 180 -4.19 17.13 -3.07
N GLU A 181 -4.06 17.48 -4.35
CA GLU A 181 -5.08 18.21 -5.10
C GLU A 181 -6.40 17.44 -5.18
N LYS A 182 -6.34 16.10 -5.28
CA LYS A 182 -7.55 15.28 -5.34
C LYS A 182 -8.26 15.23 -4.00
N ILE A 183 -7.51 15.19 -2.89
CA ILE A 183 -8.10 15.21 -1.55
C ILE A 183 -8.77 16.56 -1.30
N ILE A 184 -8.13 17.67 -1.67
CA ILE A 184 -8.74 19.02 -1.59
C ILE A 184 -10.03 19.05 -2.40
N PHE A 185 -10.00 18.52 -3.62
CA PHE A 185 -11.17 18.48 -4.47
C PHE A 185 -12.30 17.60 -3.90
N SER A 186 -12.00 16.39 -3.43
CA SER A 186 -13.02 15.45 -2.92
C SER A 186 -13.62 15.90 -1.60
N GLU A 187 -12.83 16.50 -0.72
CA GLU A 187 -13.25 16.86 0.64
C GLU A 187 -13.77 18.30 0.76
N LEU A 188 -13.23 19.23 -0.04
CA LEU A 188 -13.56 20.66 0.05
C LEU A 188 -14.28 21.18 -1.21
N GLY A 189 -14.30 20.43 -2.31
CA GLY A 189 -14.89 20.87 -3.58
C GLY A 189 -14.10 21.99 -4.28
N GLU A 190 -12.88 22.27 -3.83
CA GLU A 190 -12.02 23.32 -4.37
C GLU A 190 -11.03 22.73 -5.40
N GLU A 191 -10.91 23.35 -6.57
CA GLU A 191 -9.89 23.01 -7.55
C GLU A 191 -8.64 23.85 -7.34
N VAL A 192 -7.50 23.18 -7.13
CA VAL A 192 -6.20 23.81 -6.90
C VAL A 192 -5.12 23.11 -7.74
N VAL A 193 -4.04 23.83 -8.03
CA VAL A 193 -2.89 23.30 -8.78
C VAL A 193 -1.62 23.75 -8.08
N PHE A 194 -0.82 22.80 -7.60
CA PHE A 194 0.48 23.08 -6.98
C PHE A 194 1.67 22.77 -7.88
N GLU A 195 1.45 22.27 -9.11
CA GLU A 195 2.53 22.01 -10.06
C GLU A 195 3.11 23.30 -10.64
N LYS A 196 4.45 23.39 -10.65
CA LYS A 196 5.17 24.36 -11.47
C LYS A 196 4.91 24.00 -12.94
N LYS A 197 4.15 24.82 -13.68
CA LYS A 197 4.17 24.75 -15.16
C LYS A 197 5.59 25.07 -15.62
N SER A 198 6.44 24.06 -15.81
CA SER A 198 7.78 24.28 -16.35
C SER A 198 7.63 24.86 -17.76
N LYS A 199 8.01 26.13 -17.96
CA LYS A 199 8.48 26.53 -19.29
C LYS A 199 9.71 25.65 -19.55
N GLY A 200 9.62 24.77 -20.55
CA GLY A 200 10.52 23.62 -20.69
C GLY A 200 12.01 23.94 -20.61
N GLN A 201 12.77 23.02 -20.01
CA GLN A 201 14.22 22.72 -20.08
C GLN A 201 15.29 23.81 -20.33
N LEU A 202 14.97 25.10 -20.32
CA LEU A 202 15.87 26.20 -20.73
C LEU A 202 16.07 27.31 -19.68
N SER A 203 15.53 27.20 -18.46
CA SER A 203 15.82 28.16 -17.40
C SER A 203 16.79 27.55 -16.39
N LEU A 204 18.10 27.74 -16.63
CA LEU A 204 19.18 27.45 -15.67
C LEU A 204 19.42 28.62 -14.68
N VAL A 205 18.53 29.61 -14.65
CA VAL A 205 18.60 30.76 -13.74
C VAL A 205 17.29 30.81 -12.96
N ALA A 206 17.38 30.74 -11.63
CA ALA A 206 16.26 30.98 -10.73
C ALA A 206 15.77 32.41 -10.94
N ASN A 207 14.53 32.56 -11.43
CA ASN A 207 13.89 33.86 -11.55
C ASN A 207 13.23 34.19 -10.19
N PRO A 208 13.42 35.39 -9.60
CA PRO A 208 12.76 35.78 -8.35
C PRO A 208 11.23 35.60 -8.36
N GLU A 209 10.59 35.68 -9.53
CA GLU A 209 9.15 35.40 -9.69
C GLU A 209 8.81 33.92 -9.43
N ASP A 210 9.70 32.98 -9.80
CA ASP A 210 9.51 31.55 -9.59
C ASP A 210 9.70 31.18 -8.11
N GLU A 211 10.61 31.86 -7.41
CA GLU A 211 10.79 31.73 -5.96
C GLU A 211 9.58 32.24 -5.18
N GLN A 212 9.08 33.44 -5.52
CA GLN A 212 7.89 34.00 -4.88
C GLN A 212 6.65 33.12 -5.11
N LEU A 213 6.51 32.55 -6.31
CA LEU A 213 5.45 31.59 -6.62
C LEU A 213 5.60 30.31 -5.78
N ALA A 214 6.80 29.76 -5.65
CA ALA A 214 7.06 28.58 -4.82
C ALA A 214 6.70 28.82 -3.35
N MET A 215 7.09 29.97 -2.79
CA MET A 215 6.74 30.40 -1.43
C MET A 215 5.23 30.52 -1.23
N ASN A 216 4.51 31.11 -2.19
CA ASN A 216 3.05 31.20 -2.14
C ASN A 216 2.40 29.81 -2.15
N LEU A 217 2.84 28.92 -3.04
CA LEU A 217 2.28 27.58 -3.17
C LEU A 217 2.49 26.73 -1.92
N VAL A 218 3.68 26.75 -1.30
CA VAL A 218 3.92 26.00 -0.06
C VAL A 218 3.13 26.57 1.13
N CYS A 219 2.97 27.89 1.20
CA CYS A 219 2.10 28.52 2.20
C CYS A 219 0.63 28.12 2.02
N GLN A 220 0.15 28.04 0.78
CA GLN A 220 -1.18 27.52 0.49
C GLN A 220 -1.30 26.03 0.87
N LYS A 221 -0.27 25.21 0.64
CA LYS A 221 -0.27 23.81 1.08
C LYS A 221 -0.45 23.69 2.60
N ALA A 222 0.26 24.50 3.39
CA ALA A 222 0.09 24.53 4.84
C ALA A 222 -1.35 24.91 5.23
N ASP A 223 -1.94 25.94 4.60
CA ASP A 223 -3.33 26.34 4.84
C ASP A 223 -4.34 25.24 4.48
N TYR A 224 -4.21 24.65 3.29
CA TYR A 224 -5.10 23.58 2.84
C TYR A 224 -4.98 22.33 3.71
N ALA A 225 -3.79 21.99 4.21
CA ALA A 225 -3.63 20.89 5.15
C ALA A 225 -4.41 21.14 6.46
N LEU A 226 -4.42 22.38 6.97
CA LEU A 226 -5.21 22.73 8.16
C LEU A 226 -6.72 22.62 7.88
N LYS A 227 -7.19 23.13 6.74
CA LYS A 227 -8.60 23.01 6.31
C LYS A 227 -9.04 21.56 6.16
N LEU A 228 -8.22 20.76 5.48
CA LEU A 228 -8.47 19.34 5.25
C LEU A 228 -8.57 18.58 6.55
N LYS A 229 -7.68 18.88 7.52
CA LYS A 229 -7.73 18.26 8.84
C LYS A 229 -9.10 18.37 9.46
N HIS A 230 -9.71 19.56 9.49
CA HIS A 230 -11.05 19.73 10.05
C HIS A 230 -12.14 18.93 9.32
N ALA A 231 -12.09 18.88 7.99
CA ALA A 231 -13.07 18.12 7.20
C ALA A 231 -12.92 16.60 7.40
N LEU A 232 -11.69 16.10 7.35
CA LEU A 232 -11.36 14.68 7.50
C LEU A 232 -11.62 14.19 8.93
N GLU A 233 -11.19 14.94 9.94
CA GLU A 233 -11.40 14.62 11.36
C GLU A 233 -12.89 14.48 11.67
N LYS A 234 -13.72 15.40 11.17
CA LYS A 234 -15.18 15.32 11.32
C LYS A 234 -15.74 14.01 10.76
N ARG A 235 -15.36 13.62 9.54
CA ARG A 235 -15.84 12.39 8.90
C ARG A 235 -15.37 11.13 9.63
N ILE A 236 -14.12 11.12 10.11
CA ILE A 236 -13.58 10.01 10.91
C ILE A 236 -14.40 9.83 12.20
N LEU A 237 -14.75 10.94 12.88
CA LEU A 237 -15.56 10.92 14.09
C LEU A 237 -17.01 10.47 13.82
N GLU A 238 -17.61 10.89 12.70
CA GLU A 238 -18.96 10.45 12.30
C GLU A 238 -19.02 8.92 12.10
N ILE A 239 -18.09 8.36 11.32
CA ILE A 239 -17.99 6.90 11.13
C ILE A 239 -17.71 6.19 12.46
N SER A 240 -16.85 6.76 13.30
CA SER A 240 -16.52 6.18 14.60
C SER A 240 -17.72 6.16 15.55
N ALA A 241 -18.60 7.17 15.48
CA ALA A 241 -19.84 7.20 16.25
C ALA A 241 -20.83 6.13 15.74
N GLU A 242 -20.92 5.92 14.43
CA GLU A 242 -21.70 4.81 13.85
C GLU A 242 -21.22 3.44 14.37
N GLN A 243 -19.90 3.22 14.35
CA GLN A 243 -19.28 1.96 14.81
C GLN A 243 -19.51 1.72 16.30
N LYS A 244 -19.35 2.75 17.15
CA LYS A 244 -19.63 2.66 18.60
C LYS A 244 -21.09 2.28 18.88
N ASN A 245 -22.03 2.78 18.09
CA ASN A 245 -23.45 2.49 18.27
C ASN A 245 -23.87 1.09 17.78
N ALA A 246 -23.13 0.54 16.81
CA ALA A 246 -23.44 -0.76 16.23
C ALA A 246 -22.92 -1.95 17.06
N ASP A 247 -21.92 -1.74 17.94
CA ASP A 247 -21.26 -2.76 18.76
C ASP A 247 -20.72 -3.95 17.91
N LEU A 248 -20.27 -3.66 16.69
CA LEU A 248 -19.80 -4.65 15.72
C LEU A 248 -18.27 -4.84 15.74
N THR A 249 -17.54 -3.94 16.39
CA THR A 249 -16.07 -3.85 16.34
C THR A 249 -15.48 -3.60 17.73
N ASP A 250 -14.27 -4.11 17.97
CA ASP A 250 -13.49 -3.87 19.19
C ASP A 250 -12.87 -2.46 19.24
N GLY A 251 -12.84 -1.77 18.09
CA GLY A 251 -12.30 -0.42 17.93
C GLY A 251 -13.08 0.39 16.90
N THR A 252 -12.61 1.60 16.62
CA THR A 252 -13.22 2.51 15.63
C THR A 252 -12.22 3.04 14.63
N LEU A 253 -12.71 3.66 13.56
CA LEU A 253 -11.88 4.34 12.57
C LEU A 253 -10.99 5.43 13.20
N GLU A 254 -11.50 6.15 14.20
CA GLU A 254 -10.74 7.08 15.03
C GLU A 254 -9.57 6.35 15.72
N THR A 255 -9.81 5.18 16.31
CA THR A 255 -8.79 4.35 16.95
C THR A 255 -7.75 3.88 15.92
N ILE A 256 -8.18 3.44 14.74
CA ILE A 256 -7.28 3.10 13.62
C ILE A 256 -6.37 4.29 13.30
N PHE A 257 -6.95 5.48 13.17
CA PHE A 257 -6.21 6.67 12.78
C PHE A 257 -5.23 7.12 13.88
N SER A 258 -5.73 7.37 15.10
CA SER A 258 -4.97 8.01 16.18
C SER A 258 -4.02 7.06 16.92
N GLU A 259 -4.39 5.79 17.08
CA GLU A 259 -3.61 4.82 17.85
C GLU A 259 -2.78 3.88 16.96
N MET A 260 -3.01 3.85 15.64
CA MET A 260 -2.20 3.05 14.71
C MET A 260 -1.53 3.83 13.59
N GLU A 261 -2.28 4.53 12.73
CA GLU A 261 -1.66 5.18 11.57
C GLU A 261 -0.76 6.36 11.97
N MET A 262 -1.19 7.20 12.92
CA MET A 262 -0.43 8.37 13.35
C MET A 262 0.87 8.02 14.10
N PRO A 263 0.90 7.11 15.09
CA PRO A 263 2.15 6.73 15.76
C PRO A 263 3.17 6.10 14.80
N LEU A 264 2.70 5.42 13.76
CA LEU A 264 3.57 4.83 12.75
C LEU A 264 4.29 5.85 11.88
N VAL A 265 3.80 7.09 11.75
CA VAL A 265 4.46 8.13 10.95
C VAL A 265 5.91 8.31 11.40
N GLU A 266 6.13 8.51 12.69
CA GLU A 266 7.47 8.71 13.25
C GLU A 266 8.29 7.41 13.25
N ILE A 267 7.67 6.27 13.57
CA ILE A 267 8.35 4.97 13.58
C ILE A 267 8.90 4.65 12.18
N LEU A 268 8.05 4.78 11.15
CA LEU A 268 8.45 4.54 9.77
C LEU A 268 9.50 5.55 9.32
N ALA A 269 9.33 6.85 9.59
CA ALA A 269 10.35 7.84 9.23
C ALA A 269 11.73 7.49 9.83
N LYS A 270 11.78 7.07 11.10
CA LYS A 270 13.03 6.61 11.74
C LYS A 270 13.60 5.34 11.12
N MET A 271 12.74 4.38 10.75
CA MET A 271 13.16 3.18 10.02
C MET A 271 13.78 3.53 8.67
N GLU A 272 13.14 4.42 7.90
CA GLU A 272 13.63 4.89 6.60
C GLU A 272 14.97 5.61 6.73
N LEU A 273 15.10 6.52 7.70
CA LEU A 273 16.35 7.23 7.99
C LEU A 273 17.46 6.28 8.45
N THR A 274 17.12 5.22 9.18
CA THR A 274 18.10 4.22 9.63
C THR A 274 18.54 3.35 8.45
N GLY A 275 17.61 2.84 7.64
CA GLY A 275 17.91 1.94 6.52
C GLY A 275 18.49 0.58 6.95
N ILE A 276 18.89 -0.24 5.98
CA ILE A 276 19.60 -1.52 6.17
C ILE A 276 20.96 -1.49 5.47
N GLU A 277 21.99 -2.08 6.07
CA GLU A 277 23.33 -2.14 5.46
C GLU A 277 23.41 -3.18 4.33
N LEU A 278 24.13 -2.81 3.28
CA LEU A 278 24.42 -3.65 2.13
C LEU A 278 25.93 -3.88 2.02
N ASN A 279 26.34 -5.14 2.11
CA ASN A 279 27.70 -5.52 1.77
C ASN A 279 27.89 -5.49 0.25
N THR A 280 28.43 -4.37 -0.24
CA THR A 280 28.64 -4.11 -1.67
C THR A 280 29.60 -5.11 -2.34
N VAL A 281 30.54 -5.68 -1.59
CA VAL A 281 31.50 -6.68 -2.10
C VAL A 281 30.80 -8.01 -2.38
N ILE A 282 30.02 -8.52 -1.41
CA ILE A 282 29.21 -9.73 -1.59
C ILE A 282 28.23 -9.53 -2.75
N PHE A 283 27.57 -8.36 -2.77
CA PHE A 283 26.59 -8.02 -3.79
C PHE A 283 27.18 -8.02 -5.21
N GLN A 284 28.37 -7.43 -5.38
CA GLN A 284 29.10 -7.42 -6.65
C GLN A 284 29.48 -8.83 -7.09
N GLY A 285 29.96 -9.68 -6.18
CA GLY A 285 30.28 -11.08 -6.48
C GLY A 285 29.06 -11.89 -6.94
N ILE A 286 27.89 -11.65 -6.34
CA ILE A 286 26.62 -12.26 -6.77
C ILE A 286 26.24 -11.78 -8.19
N SER A 287 26.39 -10.48 -8.46
CA SER A 287 26.09 -9.88 -9.77
C SER A 287 26.95 -10.46 -10.89
N GLU A 288 28.25 -10.65 -10.65
CA GLU A 288 29.18 -11.25 -11.61
C GLU A 288 28.84 -12.72 -11.89
N LYS A 289 28.55 -13.50 -10.84
CA LYS A 289 28.14 -14.90 -10.98
C LYS A 289 26.87 -15.02 -11.81
N ILE A 290 25.84 -14.23 -11.51
CA ILE A 290 24.56 -14.23 -12.24
C ILE A 290 24.77 -13.80 -13.69
N THR A 291 25.59 -12.78 -13.94
CA THR A 291 25.90 -12.30 -15.29
C THR A 291 26.59 -13.38 -16.13
N SER A 292 27.51 -14.15 -15.52
CA SER A 292 28.14 -15.29 -16.19
C SER A 292 27.15 -16.41 -16.49
N THR A 293 26.27 -16.76 -15.54
CA THR A 293 25.24 -17.78 -15.74
C THR A 293 24.26 -17.39 -16.85
N LEU A 294 23.82 -16.13 -16.89
CA LEU A 294 22.93 -15.61 -17.93
C LEU A 294 23.55 -15.74 -19.33
N LYS A 295 24.83 -15.42 -19.50
CA LYS A 295 25.53 -15.60 -20.79
C LYS A 295 25.55 -17.06 -21.24
N ASN A 296 25.76 -18.00 -20.31
CA ASN A 296 25.77 -19.43 -20.61
C ASN A 296 24.37 -19.95 -20.97
N LEU A 297 23.34 -19.52 -20.25
CA LEU A 297 21.95 -19.86 -20.55
C LEU A 297 21.52 -19.29 -21.89
N GLU A 298 21.85 -18.03 -22.17
CA GLU A 298 21.58 -17.36 -23.42
C GLU A 298 22.18 -18.13 -24.61
N LYS A 299 23.46 -18.50 -24.52
CA LYS A 299 24.11 -19.35 -25.53
C LYS A 299 23.38 -20.67 -25.73
N THR A 300 23.04 -21.36 -24.63
CA THR A 300 22.32 -22.65 -24.68
C THR A 300 20.94 -22.51 -25.32
N ILE A 301 20.21 -21.42 -25.04
CA ILE A 301 18.90 -21.14 -25.62
C ILE A 301 19.03 -20.85 -27.11
N TYR A 302 20.04 -20.09 -27.54
CA TYR A 302 20.32 -19.85 -28.95
C TYR A 302 20.71 -21.12 -29.70
N ASP A 303 21.49 -22.01 -29.07
CA ASP A 303 21.84 -23.31 -29.63
C ASP A 303 20.59 -24.19 -29.85
N PHE A 304 19.64 -24.17 -28.91
CA PHE A 304 18.35 -24.85 -29.08
C PHE A 304 17.42 -24.20 -30.11
N ALA A 305 17.41 -22.87 -30.18
CA ALA A 305 16.52 -22.11 -31.07
C ALA A 305 17.04 -22.02 -32.51
N GLY A 306 18.34 -22.25 -32.74
CA GLY A 306 19.00 -22.13 -34.04
C GLY A 306 19.20 -20.69 -34.53
N LYS A 307 18.77 -19.68 -33.77
CA LYS A 307 18.99 -18.25 -34.05
C LYS A 307 19.03 -17.42 -32.78
N GLN A 308 19.64 -16.24 -32.87
CA GLN A 308 19.65 -15.25 -31.79
C GLN A 308 18.36 -14.42 -31.80
N PHE A 309 17.84 -14.10 -30.62
CA PHE A 309 16.63 -13.31 -30.43
C PHE A 309 16.58 -12.78 -28.99
N ASN A 310 15.72 -11.79 -28.71
CA ASN A 310 15.50 -11.33 -27.35
C ASN A 310 14.61 -12.31 -26.57
N ILE A 311 15.22 -13.10 -25.68
CA ILE A 311 14.57 -14.11 -24.84
C ILE A 311 13.49 -13.51 -23.91
N ASN A 312 13.66 -12.24 -23.53
CA ASN A 312 12.69 -11.52 -22.69
C ASN A 312 11.54 -10.91 -23.50
N SER A 313 11.62 -10.86 -24.83
CA SER A 313 10.52 -10.36 -25.67
C SER A 313 9.47 -11.45 -25.90
N PRO A 314 8.23 -11.30 -25.39
CA PRO A 314 7.21 -12.33 -25.50
C PRO A 314 6.83 -12.65 -26.95
N SER A 315 6.87 -11.66 -27.84
CA SER A 315 6.54 -11.84 -29.25
C SER A 315 7.63 -12.62 -29.99
N GLN A 316 8.90 -12.26 -29.80
CA GLN A 316 10.01 -12.97 -30.43
C GLN A 316 10.10 -14.40 -29.89
N LEU A 317 9.94 -14.59 -28.57
CA LEU A 317 9.93 -15.94 -28.00
C LEU A 317 8.75 -16.78 -28.53
N SER A 318 7.56 -16.19 -28.67
CA SER A 318 6.41 -16.88 -29.25
C SER A 318 6.69 -17.34 -30.68
N GLU A 319 7.36 -16.51 -31.50
CA GLU A 319 7.75 -16.86 -32.86
C GLU A 319 8.76 -18.03 -32.87
N ILE A 320 9.76 -18.01 -31.97
CA ILE A 320 10.73 -19.10 -31.84
C ILE A 320 10.02 -20.41 -31.48
N LEU A 321 9.28 -20.42 -30.37
CA LEU A 321 8.73 -21.65 -29.82
C LEU A 321 7.67 -22.28 -30.73
N PHE A 322 6.76 -21.49 -31.27
CA PHE A 322 5.58 -22.02 -31.95
C PHE A 322 5.71 -22.03 -33.47
N VAL A 323 6.50 -21.13 -34.06
CA VAL A 323 6.68 -21.06 -35.53
C VAL A 323 7.97 -21.74 -35.94
N THR A 324 9.11 -21.36 -35.34
CA THR A 324 10.43 -21.88 -35.74
C THR A 324 10.62 -23.32 -35.28
N MET A 325 10.31 -23.60 -34.01
CA MET A 325 10.47 -24.93 -33.41
C MET A 325 9.23 -25.81 -33.51
N GLY A 326 8.07 -25.23 -33.88
CA GLY A 326 6.83 -25.98 -34.07
C GLY A 326 6.28 -26.67 -32.81
N LEU A 327 6.54 -26.12 -31.62
CA LEU A 327 6.01 -26.69 -30.37
C LEU A 327 4.48 -26.61 -30.32
N SER A 328 3.86 -27.58 -29.64
CA SER A 328 2.39 -27.69 -29.55
C SER A 328 1.75 -26.42 -28.98
N THR A 329 0.66 -25.99 -29.60
CA THR A 329 -0.11 -24.81 -29.19
C THR A 329 -1.48 -25.17 -28.61
N ALA A 330 -1.79 -26.47 -28.45
CA ALA A 330 -3.15 -26.95 -28.17
C ALA A 330 -3.75 -26.37 -26.88
N ASP A 331 -2.94 -26.28 -25.82
CA ASP A 331 -3.38 -25.85 -24.49
C ASP A 331 -2.87 -24.46 -24.08
N ILE A 332 -2.31 -23.71 -25.03
CA ILE A 332 -1.70 -22.40 -24.80
C ILE A 332 -2.71 -21.28 -25.01
N LYS A 333 -2.86 -20.44 -23.98
CA LYS A 333 -3.79 -19.31 -24.02
C LYS A 333 -3.35 -18.26 -25.05
N LYS A 334 -4.31 -17.78 -25.85
CA LYS A 334 -4.12 -16.63 -26.75
C LYS A 334 -4.38 -15.31 -26.03
N THR A 335 -3.53 -14.33 -26.30
CA THR A 335 -3.65 -12.94 -25.86
C THR A 335 -3.91 -12.03 -27.07
N LYS A 336 -4.22 -10.76 -26.83
CA LYS A 336 -4.35 -9.74 -27.89
C LYS A 336 -3.09 -9.63 -28.78
N LYS A 337 -1.92 -10.05 -28.29
CA LYS A 337 -0.63 -9.97 -28.99
C LYS A 337 -0.13 -11.31 -29.55
N GLY A 338 -0.93 -12.39 -29.49
CA GLY A 338 -0.55 -13.73 -29.95
C GLY A 338 -0.56 -14.78 -28.83
N LEU A 339 0.09 -15.92 -29.06
CA LEU A 339 0.20 -17.00 -28.07
C LEU A 339 1.01 -16.53 -26.86
N SER A 340 0.53 -16.88 -25.66
CA SER A 340 1.16 -16.47 -24.43
C SER A 340 2.46 -17.24 -24.18
N THR A 341 3.50 -16.53 -23.73
CA THR A 341 4.73 -17.12 -23.19
C THR A 341 4.90 -16.81 -21.70
N ALA A 342 3.80 -16.62 -20.97
CA ALA A 342 3.83 -16.46 -19.52
C ALA A 342 4.28 -17.77 -18.82
N SER A 343 4.81 -17.67 -17.60
CA SER A 343 5.35 -18.83 -16.85
C SER A 343 4.36 -20.01 -16.80
N ALA A 344 3.10 -19.75 -16.45
CA ALA A 344 2.06 -20.80 -16.36
C ALA A 344 1.74 -21.47 -17.72
N GLU A 345 2.05 -20.82 -18.84
CA GLU A 345 1.84 -21.38 -20.18
C GLU A 345 3.10 -22.11 -20.65
N LEU A 346 4.29 -21.60 -20.32
CA LEU A 346 5.56 -22.30 -20.56
C LEU A 346 5.63 -23.61 -19.77
N GLU A 347 5.13 -23.65 -18.53
CA GLU A 347 5.13 -24.84 -17.69
C GLU A 347 4.42 -26.04 -18.35
N LYS A 348 3.34 -25.77 -19.10
CA LYS A 348 2.61 -26.80 -19.89
C LYS A 348 3.48 -27.44 -20.98
N LEU A 349 4.51 -26.74 -21.43
CA LEU A 349 5.43 -27.16 -22.50
C LEU A 349 6.72 -27.79 -21.97
N ARG A 350 6.92 -27.89 -20.64
CA ARG A 350 8.15 -28.44 -20.06
C ARG A 350 8.51 -29.83 -20.58
N SER A 351 7.51 -30.69 -20.77
CA SER A 351 7.69 -32.04 -21.31
C SER A 351 7.99 -32.07 -22.81
N SER A 352 7.72 -30.97 -23.52
CA SER A 352 7.88 -30.89 -24.98
C SER A 352 9.32 -30.64 -25.40
N HIS A 353 10.06 -29.77 -24.70
CA HIS A 353 11.44 -29.45 -25.04
C HIS A 353 12.25 -28.83 -23.89
N LYS A 354 13.55 -29.18 -23.79
CA LYS A 354 14.47 -28.68 -22.74
C LYS A 354 14.71 -27.16 -22.76
N ILE A 355 14.49 -26.51 -23.91
CA ILE A 355 14.60 -25.06 -24.06
C ILE A 355 13.69 -24.31 -23.07
N ILE A 356 12.53 -24.89 -22.73
CA ILE A 356 11.53 -24.27 -21.86
C ILE A 356 12.10 -24.04 -20.45
N GLU A 357 12.71 -25.07 -19.87
CA GLU A 357 13.37 -24.98 -18.56
C GLU A 357 14.46 -23.91 -18.57
N LYS A 358 15.28 -23.86 -19.63
CA LYS A 358 16.34 -22.86 -19.77
C LYS A 358 15.81 -21.43 -19.90
N ILE A 359 14.71 -21.24 -20.63
CA ILE A 359 14.04 -19.94 -20.74
C ILE A 359 13.47 -19.48 -19.40
N GLU A 360 12.84 -20.39 -18.65
CA GLU A 360 12.31 -20.08 -17.31
C GLU A 360 13.44 -19.64 -16.38
N GLU A 361 14.52 -20.43 -16.32
CA GLU A 361 15.73 -20.14 -15.53
C GLU A 361 16.36 -18.79 -15.94
N TYR A 362 16.49 -18.54 -17.24
CA TYR A 362 17.03 -17.28 -17.77
C TYR A 362 16.16 -16.09 -17.37
N ARG A 363 14.83 -16.18 -17.51
CA ARG A 363 13.91 -15.07 -17.19
C ARG A 363 13.88 -14.76 -15.70
N GLU A 364 13.96 -15.80 -14.86
CA GLU A 364 14.07 -15.63 -13.41
C GLU A 364 15.35 -14.88 -13.04
N LEU A 365 16.51 -15.35 -13.53
CA LEU A 365 17.81 -14.71 -13.30
C LEU A 365 17.88 -13.30 -13.88
N PHE A 366 17.33 -13.08 -15.07
CA PHE A 366 17.35 -11.78 -15.73
C PHE A 366 16.50 -10.77 -14.96
N LYS A 367 15.32 -11.19 -14.46
CA LYS A 367 14.50 -10.37 -13.59
C LYS A 367 15.24 -10.05 -12.29
N LEU A 368 15.88 -11.04 -11.66
CA LEU A 368 16.66 -10.83 -10.44
C LEU A 368 17.79 -9.80 -10.65
N LYS A 369 18.52 -9.93 -11.77
CA LYS A 369 19.59 -9.00 -12.14
C LYS A 369 19.06 -7.59 -12.35
N THR A 370 18.09 -7.42 -13.23
CA THR A 370 17.59 -6.09 -13.62
C THR A 370 16.80 -5.39 -12.52
N THR A 371 16.02 -6.14 -11.74
CA THR A 371 15.16 -5.58 -10.69
C THR A 371 15.95 -5.26 -9.42
N TYR A 372 16.96 -6.07 -9.09
CA TYR A 372 17.69 -5.94 -7.82
C TYR A 372 19.17 -5.63 -8.03
N LEU A 373 19.92 -6.49 -8.73
CA LEU A 373 21.38 -6.35 -8.81
C LEU A 373 21.86 -5.09 -9.54
N ASP A 374 21.12 -4.63 -10.55
CA ASP A 374 21.47 -3.43 -11.33
C ASP A 374 20.86 -2.16 -10.72
N ALA A 375 19.80 -2.30 -9.92
CA ALA A 375 19.02 -1.18 -9.40
C ALA A 375 19.48 -0.78 -7.98
N ILE A 376 19.59 -1.76 -7.07
CA ILE A 376 19.91 -1.52 -5.66
C ILE A 376 21.23 -0.77 -5.46
N PRO A 377 22.34 -1.09 -6.14
CA PRO A 377 23.60 -0.37 -5.94
C PRO A 377 23.52 1.14 -6.22
N LYS A 378 22.54 1.58 -7.03
CA LYS A 378 22.33 3.00 -7.33
C LYS A 378 21.56 3.74 -6.24
N LEU A 379 20.96 3.00 -5.30
CA LEU A 379 20.15 3.49 -4.19
C LEU A 379 20.88 3.40 -2.84
N VAL A 380 22.14 2.95 -2.85
CA VAL A 380 22.99 2.84 -1.66
C VAL A 380 23.57 4.20 -1.31
N ASP A 381 23.46 4.58 -0.05
CA ASP A 381 24.04 5.82 0.47
C ASP A 381 25.57 5.72 0.65
N LYS A 382 26.19 6.82 1.08
CA LYS A 382 27.64 6.87 1.35
C LYS A 382 28.12 5.93 2.46
N ASN A 383 27.21 5.47 3.33
CA ASN A 383 27.49 4.58 4.46
C ASN A 383 27.14 3.12 4.14
N SER A 384 26.94 2.79 2.86
CA SER A 384 26.52 1.46 2.41
C SER A 384 25.14 1.03 2.91
N ARG A 385 24.21 1.97 3.13
CA ARG A 385 22.85 1.69 3.58
C ARG A 385 21.81 1.96 2.51
N ILE A 386 20.73 1.20 2.57
CA ILE A 386 19.57 1.31 1.69
C ILE A 386 18.40 1.83 2.51
N HIS A 387 17.77 2.88 1.99
CA HIS A 387 16.65 3.58 2.62
C HIS A 387 15.39 3.35 1.80
N THR A 388 14.69 2.25 2.05
CA THR A 388 13.39 2.00 1.40
C THR A 388 12.34 2.98 1.92
N THR A 389 11.33 3.30 1.11
CA THR A 389 10.15 4.06 1.55
C THR A 389 9.00 3.12 1.88
N PHE A 390 8.51 3.14 3.12
CA PHE A 390 7.34 2.41 3.60
C PHE A 390 6.06 3.23 3.41
N ASN A 391 5.20 2.80 2.50
CA ASN A 391 3.95 3.51 2.20
C ASN A 391 2.79 2.94 3.02
N GLN A 392 2.23 3.75 3.92
CA GLN A 392 1.00 3.45 4.65
C GLN A 392 -0.24 3.56 3.75
N ALA A 393 -0.30 4.61 2.93
CA ALA A 393 -1.50 5.04 2.21
C ALA A 393 -1.62 4.49 0.78
N VAL A 394 -1.30 3.21 0.55
CA VAL A 394 -1.31 2.59 -0.80
C VAL A 394 -2.21 1.38 -0.88
N THR A 395 -2.08 0.42 0.03
CA THR A 395 -2.85 -0.82 -0.07
C THR A 395 -4.27 -0.62 0.43
N SER A 396 -5.27 -1.26 -0.18
CA SER A 396 -6.65 -1.19 0.29
C SER A 396 -6.93 -2.05 1.53
N THR A 397 -5.96 -2.85 1.96
CA THR A 397 -6.07 -3.76 3.11
C THR A 397 -5.36 -3.24 4.34
N GLY A 398 -4.76 -2.05 4.34
CA GLY A 398 -4.03 -1.53 5.50
C GLY A 398 -2.57 -1.97 5.60
N ARG A 399 -2.12 -2.95 4.79
CA ARG A 399 -0.72 -3.41 4.79
C ARG A 399 0.24 -2.30 4.31
N LEU A 400 1.43 -2.25 4.90
CA LEU A 400 2.51 -1.42 4.37
C LEU A 400 2.96 -1.96 3.01
N SER A 401 3.32 -1.07 2.11
CA SER A 401 4.11 -1.42 0.91
C SER A 401 5.47 -0.75 0.96
N SER A 402 6.42 -1.21 0.15
CA SER A 402 7.79 -0.69 0.10
C SER A 402 8.16 -0.30 -1.33
N THR A 403 8.83 0.85 -1.49
CA THR A 403 9.30 1.38 -2.77
C THR A 403 10.72 1.91 -2.66
N GLU A 404 11.43 1.96 -3.80
CA GLU A 404 12.75 2.58 -3.95
C GLU A 404 13.82 2.18 -2.90
N PRO A 405 14.21 0.89 -2.81
CA PRO A 405 13.72 -0.26 -3.56
C PRO A 405 12.56 -0.97 -2.84
N ASN A 406 11.81 -1.80 -3.56
CA ASN A 406 10.80 -2.67 -2.94
C ASN A 406 11.47 -3.89 -2.30
N LEU A 407 11.74 -3.80 -1.00
CA LEU A 407 12.37 -4.86 -0.22
C LEU A 407 11.42 -6.02 0.10
N GLN A 408 10.10 -5.77 0.10
CA GLN A 408 9.10 -6.82 0.32
C GLN A 408 9.09 -7.87 -0.80
N ASN A 409 9.50 -7.50 -2.02
CA ASN A 409 9.47 -8.41 -3.16
C ASN A 409 10.75 -9.26 -3.31
N ILE A 410 11.76 -9.11 -2.45
CA ILE A 410 13.01 -9.89 -2.56
C ILE A 410 12.69 -11.38 -2.34
N PRO A 411 12.95 -12.27 -3.34
CA PRO A 411 12.56 -13.67 -3.27
C PRO A 411 13.12 -14.39 -2.03
N ILE A 412 12.28 -15.21 -1.38
CA ILE A 412 12.63 -15.91 -0.13
C ILE A 412 12.97 -17.39 -0.37
N LYS A 413 12.24 -18.03 -1.29
CA LYS A 413 12.24 -19.49 -1.45
C LYS A 413 13.26 -20.01 -2.46
N THR A 414 13.89 -19.13 -3.22
CA THR A 414 14.85 -19.52 -4.27
C THR A 414 16.25 -19.43 -3.69
N GLU A 415 17.13 -20.37 -4.05
CA GLU A 415 18.53 -20.35 -3.58
C GLU A 415 19.21 -19.00 -3.90
N LEU A 416 18.87 -18.43 -5.06
CA LEU A 416 19.37 -17.14 -5.51
C LEU A 416 18.80 -15.96 -4.72
N GLY A 417 17.53 -16.04 -4.31
CA GLY A 417 16.91 -15.05 -3.44
C GLY A 417 17.51 -15.07 -2.04
N GLN A 418 17.76 -16.26 -1.50
CA GLN A 418 18.48 -16.44 -0.24
C GLN A 418 19.91 -15.89 -0.34
N LEU A 419 20.63 -16.21 -1.42
CA LEU A 419 21.95 -15.66 -1.66
C LEU A 419 21.94 -14.13 -1.72
N LEU A 420 20.95 -13.51 -2.39
CA LEU A 420 20.81 -12.06 -2.42
C LEU A 420 20.60 -11.47 -1.02
N ARG A 421 19.79 -12.13 -0.17
CA ARG A 421 19.55 -11.71 1.21
C ARG A 421 20.81 -11.74 2.08
N THR A 422 21.78 -12.61 1.78
CA THR A 422 23.08 -12.62 2.52
C THR A 422 23.89 -11.33 2.35
N ALA A 423 23.65 -10.56 1.29
CA ALA A 423 24.30 -9.28 1.09
C ALA A 423 23.75 -8.16 1.98
N PHE A 424 22.57 -8.35 2.59
CA PHE A 424 22.00 -7.40 3.53
C PHE A 424 22.42 -7.80 4.94
N THR A 425 23.32 -7.02 5.53
CA THR A 425 24.02 -7.37 6.77
C THR A 425 23.61 -6.46 7.92
N ALA A 426 23.87 -6.90 9.15
CA ALA A 426 23.95 -5.99 10.27
C ALA A 426 25.23 -5.16 10.18
N LYS A 427 25.20 -3.96 10.76
CA LYS A 427 26.41 -3.18 11.04
C LYS A 427 27.43 -3.95 11.87
N GLU A 428 28.71 -3.64 11.68
CA GLU A 428 29.79 -4.20 12.50
C GLU A 428 29.52 -4.04 14.02
N GLY A 429 29.62 -5.14 14.75
CA GLY A 429 29.31 -5.22 16.19
C GLY A 429 27.82 -5.31 16.53
N TYR A 430 26.94 -5.42 15.52
CA TYR A 430 25.50 -5.63 15.63
C TYR A 430 25.11 -6.98 15.03
N LYS A 431 23.87 -7.39 15.28
CA LYS A 431 23.20 -8.57 14.72
C LYS A 431 21.82 -8.15 14.21
N LEU A 432 21.30 -8.89 13.24
CA LEU A 432 19.89 -8.81 12.87
C LEU A 432 19.10 -9.76 13.77
N VAL A 433 17.99 -9.25 14.32
CA VAL A 433 17.03 -10.04 15.08
C VAL A 433 15.70 -9.93 14.37
N SER A 434 15.17 -11.05 13.87
CA SER A 434 13.86 -11.08 13.23
C SER A 434 12.83 -11.83 14.06
N ALA A 435 11.57 -11.47 13.85
CA ALA A 435 10.42 -12.12 14.43
C ALA A 435 9.27 -12.12 13.42
N ASP A 436 8.77 -13.31 13.07
CA ASP A 436 7.71 -13.54 12.08
C ASP A 436 6.48 -14.18 12.72
N TYR A 437 5.28 -13.72 12.37
CA TYR A 437 4.06 -14.37 12.84
C TYR A 437 3.77 -15.69 12.11
N SER A 438 3.74 -16.78 12.85
CA SER A 438 3.37 -18.09 12.32
C SER A 438 1.89 -18.14 11.96
N GLN A 439 1.58 -17.99 10.67
CA GLN A 439 0.24 -18.21 10.07
C GLN A 439 -0.82 -17.20 10.53
N ILE A 440 -0.46 -15.92 10.68
CA ILE A 440 -1.36 -14.87 11.18
C ILE A 440 -2.69 -14.80 10.41
N ASP A 441 -2.67 -14.86 9.08
CA ASP A 441 -3.88 -14.79 8.26
C ASP A 441 -4.90 -15.89 8.64
N LEU A 442 -4.44 -17.13 8.90
CA LEU A 442 -5.33 -18.25 9.26
C LEU A 442 -5.80 -18.16 10.72
N ARG A 443 -5.01 -17.55 11.60
CA ARG A 443 -5.42 -17.22 12.98
C ARG A 443 -6.49 -16.13 12.99
N CYS A 444 -6.36 -15.12 12.12
CA CYS A 444 -7.38 -14.10 11.88
C CYS A 444 -8.67 -14.76 11.37
N VAL A 445 -8.60 -15.70 10.41
CA VAL A 445 -9.77 -16.48 9.96
C VAL A 445 -10.46 -17.18 11.13
N ALA A 446 -9.71 -17.93 11.93
CA ALA A 446 -10.24 -18.65 13.10
C ALA A 446 -10.98 -17.71 14.07
N HIS A 447 -10.42 -16.52 14.26
CA HIS A 447 -10.96 -15.53 15.16
C HIS A 447 -12.23 -14.87 14.62
N VAL A 448 -12.20 -14.34 13.39
CA VAL A 448 -13.35 -13.62 12.79
C VAL A 448 -14.51 -14.56 12.47
N SER A 449 -14.21 -15.81 12.09
CA SER A 449 -15.25 -16.78 11.77
C SER A 449 -15.81 -17.51 12.99
N ASN A 450 -15.16 -17.36 14.15
CA ASN A 450 -15.46 -18.07 15.39
C ASN A 450 -15.67 -19.58 15.18
N ASP A 451 -14.88 -20.19 14.29
CA ASP A 451 -15.04 -21.60 13.95
C ASP A 451 -14.42 -22.48 15.04
N LYS A 452 -15.26 -23.25 15.73
CA LYS A 452 -14.83 -24.04 16.90
C LYS A 452 -13.75 -25.06 16.56
N LYS A 453 -13.88 -25.79 15.44
CA LYS A 453 -12.90 -26.83 15.07
C LYS A 453 -11.57 -26.20 14.68
N LEU A 454 -11.61 -25.08 13.97
CA LEU A 454 -10.43 -24.33 13.59
C LEU A 454 -9.70 -23.76 14.81
N ILE A 455 -10.45 -23.19 15.76
CA ILE A 455 -9.91 -22.68 17.04
C ILE A 455 -9.27 -23.82 17.84
N GLU A 456 -9.96 -24.96 18.00
CA GLU A 456 -9.43 -26.13 18.71
C GLU A 456 -8.17 -26.69 18.05
N ALA A 457 -8.11 -26.72 16.72
CA ALA A 457 -6.93 -27.17 15.98
C ALA A 457 -5.70 -26.29 16.30
N PHE A 458 -5.86 -24.97 16.35
CA PHE A 458 -4.78 -24.07 16.73
C PHE A 458 -4.33 -24.25 18.19
N HIS A 459 -5.26 -24.49 19.13
CA HIS A 459 -4.92 -24.76 20.53
C HIS A 459 -4.19 -26.10 20.73
N ARG A 460 -4.44 -27.10 19.87
CA ARG A 460 -3.70 -28.37 19.86
C ARG A 460 -2.34 -28.28 19.17
N GLY A 461 -2.05 -27.20 18.45
CA GLY A 461 -0.84 -27.06 17.64
C GLY A 461 -0.89 -27.85 16.32
N ASP A 462 -2.10 -28.15 15.83
CA ASP A 462 -2.30 -28.89 14.59
C ASP A 462 -1.87 -28.04 13.37
N ASP A 463 -1.18 -28.66 12.40
CA ASP A 463 -0.89 -28.02 11.11
C ASP A 463 -2.00 -28.31 10.11
N ILE A 464 -2.89 -27.32 9.95
CA ILE A 464 -4.08 -27.42 9.11
C ILE A 464 -3.70 -27.64 7.64
N HIS A 465 -2.59 -27.08 7.17
CA HIS A 465 -2.12 -27.30 5.81
C HIS A 465 -1.65 -28.74 5.61
N LYS A 466 -1.01 -29.37 6.61
CA LYS A 466 -0.66 -30.79 6.55
C LYS A 466 -1.91 -31.68 6.57
N ILE A 467 -2.92 -31.34 7.37
CA ILE A 467 -4.19 -32.08 7.39
C ILE A 467 -4.85 -32.03 6.01
N THR A 468 -4.99 -30.85 5.43
CA THR A 468 -5.53 -30.68 4.06
C THR A 468 -4.68 -31.41 3.02
N ALA A 469 -3.35 -31.33 3.11
CA ALA A 469 -2.46 -32.01 2.18
C ALA A 469 -2.62 -33.53 2.23
N ALA A 470 -2.74 -34.11 3.43
CA ALA A 470 -2.96 -35.54 3.63
C ALA A 470 -4.27 -35.99 2.96
N GLU A 471 -5.35 -35.22 3.14
CA GLU A 471 -6.67 -35.52 2.57
C GLU A 471 -6.68 -35.43 1.03
N ILE A 472 -6.14 -34.35 0.44
CA ILE A 472 -6.10 -34.16 -1.02
C ILE A 472 -5.25 -35.24 -1.70
N ASN A 473 -4.08 -35.54 -1.12
CA ASN A 473 -3.15 -36.52 -1.70
C ASN A 473 -3.50 -37.97 -1.32
N LYS A 474 -4.52 -38.18 -0.45
CA LYS A 474 -4.94 -39.48 0.08
C LYS A 474 -3.78 -40.24 0.75
N VAL A 475 -2.99 -39.53 1.54
CA VAL A 475 -1.82 -40.05 2.30
C VAL A 475 -2.00 -39.78 3.80
N THR A 476 -1.22 -40.43 4.66
CA THR A 476 -1.22 -40.09 6.09
C THR A 476 -0.51 -38.76 6.34
N ILE A 477 -0.80 -38.08 7.46
CA ILE A 477 -0.13 -36.81 7.84
C ILE A 477 1.40 -36.97 7.86
N SER A 478 1.91 -38.13 8.29
CA SER A 478 3.35 -38.44 8.33
C SER A 478 4.00 -38.57 6.95
N GLN A 479 3.21 -38.82 5.89
CA GLN A 479 3.66 -38.93 4.51
C GLN A 479 3.58 -37.60 3.75
N VAL A 480 3.06 -36.54 4.39
CA VAL A 480 2.96 -35.21 3.78
C VAL A 480 4.35 -34.61 3.62
N THR A 481 4.74 -34.35 2.38
CA THR A 481 5.96 -33.62 2.04
C THR A 481 5.77 -32.11 2.17
N GLU A 482 6.85 -31.34 2.32
CA GLU A 482 6.78 -29.87 2.34
C GLU A 482 6.19 -29.28 1.05
N LYS A 483 6.43 -29.94 -0.10
CA LYS A 483 5.81 -29.56 -1.37
C LYS A 483 4.28 -29.73 -1.32
N MET A 484 3.80 -30.88 -0.82
CA MET A 484 2.37 -31.14 -0.65
C MET A 484 1.73 -30.14 0.31
N ARG A 485 2.38 -29.87 1.44
CA ARG A 485 1.96 -28.87 2.43
C ARG A 485 1.87 -27.47 1.81
N SER A 486 2.88 -27.07 1.05
CA SER A 486 2.90 -25.76 0.37
C SER A 486 1.80 -25.61 -0.66
N SER A 487 1.50 -26.65 -1.44
CA SER A 487 0.37 -26.65 -2.37
C SER A 487 -0.98 -26.57 -1.63
N ALA A 488 -1.15 -27.34 -0.56
CA ALA A 488 -2.36 -27.31 0.26
C ALA A 488 -2.56 -25.96 0.96
N LYS A 489 -1.48 -25.26 1.34
CA LYS A 489 -1.54 -23.89 1.86
C LYS A 489 -2.22 -22.95 0.85
N ALA A 490 -1.76 -22.95 -0.41
CA ALA A 490 -2.36 -22.12 -1.45
C ALA A 490 -3.84 -22.45 -1.69
N LEU A 491 -4.20 -23.74 -1.61
CA LEU A 491 -5.57 -24.21 -1.78
C LEU A 491 -6.48 -23.80 -0.60
N ASN A 492 -6.05 -23.95 0.66
CA ASN A 492 -6.82 -23.50 1.83
C ASN A 492 -7.10 -22.00 1.79
N PHE A 493 -6.09 -21.19 1.49
CA PHE A 493 -6.29 -19.76 1.28
C PHE A 493 -7.22 -19.48 0.11
N GLY A 494 -7.07 -20.21 -0.99
CA GLY A 494 -8.01 -20.16 -2.11
C GLY A 494 -9.46 -20.34 -1.65
N ILE A 495 -9.74 -21.41 -0.92
CA ILE A 495 -11.09 -21.70 -0.41
C ILE A 495 -11.62 -20.56 0.46
N ILE A 496 -10.85 -20.14 1.46
CA ILE A 496 -11.23 -19.06 2.40
C ILE A 496 -11.50 -17.75 1.65
N TYR A 497 -10.74 -17.48 0.59
CA TYR A 497 -10.85 -16.27 -0.22
C TYR A 497 -11.85 -16.38 -1.38
N GLY A 498 -12.73 -17.39 -1.35
CA GLY A 498 -13.81 -17.53 -2.33
C GLY A 498 -13.35 -17.99 -3.71
N MET A 499 -12.28 -18.77 -3.80
CA MET A 499 -11.89 -19.46 -5.03
C MET A 499 -13.01 -20.39 -5.48
N SER A 500 -13.36 -20.32 -6.77
CA SER A 500 -14.37 -21.20 -7.35
C SER A 500 -13.86 -22.64 -7.49
N SER A 501 -14.76 -23.61 -7.59
CA SER A 501 -14.39 -25.02 -7.86
C SER A 501 -13.58 -25.19 -9.15
N PHE A 502 -13.80 -24.33 -10.15
CA PHE A 502 -12.96 -24.28 -11.35
C PHE A 502 -11.53 -23.83 -11.04
N GLY A 503 -11.36 -22.73 -10.28
CA GLY A 503 -10.04 -22.24 -9.88
C GLY A 503 -9.28 -23.24 -9.00
N PHE A 504 -10.00 -23.90 -8.09
CA PHE A 504 -9.44 -24.95 -7.24
C PHE A 504 -8.99 -26.16 -8.05
N SER A 505 -9.84 -26.66 -8.95
CA SER A 505 -9.53 -27.79 -9.84
C SER A 505 -8.25 -27.55 -10.64
N GLN A 506 -8.09 -26.36 -11.23
CA GLN A 506 -6.85 -26.03 -11.95
C GLN A 506 -5.62 -25.98 -11.05
N SER A 507 -5.75 -25.38 -9.86
CA SER A 507 -4.61 -25.21 -8.93
C SER A 507 -4.20 -26.54 -8.27
N ALA A 508 -5.16 -27.41 -7.99
CA ALA A 508 -4.95 -28.70 -7.36
C ALA A 508 -4.66 -29.84 -8.36
N GLY A 509 -4.93 -29.64 -9.66
CA GLY A 509 -4.76 -30.67 -10.68
C GLY A 509 -5.76 -31.83 -10.56
N ILE A 510 -6.96 -31.57 -10.02
CA ILE A 510 -8.02 -32.58 -9.82
C ILE A 510 -9.25 -32.26 -10.67
N SER A 511 -10.17 -33.23 -10.80
CA SER A 511 -11.43 -33.00 -11.52
C SER A 511 -12.27 -31.90 -10.86
N ARG A 512 -13.13 -31.23 -11.64
CA ARG A 512 -14.04 -30.20 -11.11
C ARG A 512 -15.02 -30.77 -10.09
N GLU A 513 -15.43 -32.02 -10.26
CA GLU A 513 -16.32 -32.73 -9.34
C GLU A 513 -15.63 -32.98 -8.00
N ASP A 514 -14.40 -33.51 -8.03
CA ASP A 514 -13.61 -33.73 -6.81
C ASP A 514 -13.31 -32.41 -6.10
N ALA A 515 -13.00 -31.34 -6.85
CA ALA A 515 -12.80 -30.01 -6.29
C ALA A 515 -14.05 -29.49 -5.57
N GLN A 516 -15.22 -29.63 -6.19
CA GLN A 516 -16.47 -29.20 -5.57
C GLN A 516 -16.78 -30.02 -4.31
N LYS A 517 -16.58 -31.35 -4.37
CA LYS A 517 -16.77 -32.24 -3.23
C LYS A 517 -15.84 -31.86 -2.07
N PHE A 518 -14.57 -31.61 -2.37
CA PHE A 518 -13.59 -31.17 -1.38
C PHE A 518 -13.98 -29.84 -0.72
N ILE A 519 -14.35 -28.83 -1.52
CA ILE A 519 -14.80 -27.53 -1.00
C ILE A 519 -16.03 -27.69 -0.10
N ASN A 520 -17.01 -28.51 -0.51
CA ASN A 520 -18.21 -28.77 0.28
C ASN A 520 -17.85 -29.43 1.63
N THR A 521 -17.06 -30.49 1.61
CA THR A 521 -16.61 -31.18 2.83
C THR A 521 -15.79 -30.25 3.73
N TYR A 522 -14.95 -29.39 3.16
CA TYR A 522 -14.21 -28.37 3.92
C TYR A 522 -15.16 -27.40 4.62
N MET A 523 -16.18 -26.88 3.91
CA MET A 523 -17.17 -25.96 4.49
C MET A 523 -18.11 -26.62 5.51
N GLU A 524 -18.43 -27.91 5.34
CA GLU A 524 -19.14 -28.71 6.33
C GLU A 524 -18.30 -28.92 7.59
N ASN A 525 -17.01 -29.16 7.42
CA ASN A 525 -16.08 -29.33 8.54
C ASN A 525 -15.85 -28.03 9.30
N PHE A 526 -15.65 -26.92 8.59
CA PHE A 526 -15.41 -25.58 9.13
C PHE A 526 -16.63 -24.68 8.90
N SER A 527 -17.74 -25.04 9.53
CA SER A 527 -19.03 -24.37 9.33
C SER A 527 -19.06 -22.91 9.80
N GLY A 528 -18.23 -22.53 10.76
CA GLY A 528 -18.06 -21.13 11.17
C GLY A 528 -17.45 -20.28 10.05
N VAL A 529 -16.47 -20.84 9.33
CA VAL A 529 -15.89 -20.18 8.14
C VAL A 529 -16.95 -20.01 7.05
N ALA A 530 -17.74 -21.06 6.78
CA ALA A 530 -18.80 -21.01 5.78
C ALA A 530 -19.87 -19.95 6.11
N ASN A 531 -20.29 -19.87 7.37
CA ASN A 531 -21.25 -18.88 7.85
C ASN A 531 -20.68 -17.46 7.73
N TYR A 532 -19.46 -17.24 8.21
CA TYR A 532 -18.77 -15.96 8.10
C TYR A 532 -18.70 -15.46 6.65
N MET A 533 -18.31 -16.32 5.71
CA MET A 533 -18.24 -15.95 4.29
C MET A 533 -19.61 -15.56 3.73
N LYS A 534 -20.68 -16.23 4.17
CA LYS A 534 -22.05 -15.92 3.75
C LYS A 534 -22.52 -14.59 4.33
N GLU A 535 -22.42 -14.42 5.64
CA GLU A 535 -22.85 -13.23 6.36
C GLU A 535 -22.09 -11.98 5.89
N THR A 536 -20.77 -12.09 5.67
CA THR A 536 -19.95 -10.99 5.17
C THR A 536 -20.37 -10.54 3.77
N ARG A 537 -20.73 -11.47 2.87
CA ARG A 537 -21.24 -11.12 1.53
C ARG A 537 -22.59 -10.43 1.62
N GLU A 538 -23.49 -10.91 2.47
CA GLU A 538 -24.82 -10.32 2.68
C GLU A 538 -24.68 -8.91 3.28
N PHE A 539 -23.84 -8.75 4.30
CA PHE A 539 -23.51 -7.45 4.89
C PHE A 539 -22.96 -6.48 3.86
N ALA A 540 -21.97 -6.91 3.05
CA ALA A 540 -21.34 -6.06 2.04
C ALA A 540 -22.34 -5.59 0.98
N ARG A 541 -23.26 -6.47 0.54
CA ARG A 541 -24.30 -6.10 -0.44
C ARG A 541 -25.30 -5.09 0.12
N THR A 542 -25.68 -5.22 1.39
CA THR A 542 -26.62 -4.32 2.05
C THR A 542 -26.01 -2.96 2.38
N ASN A 543 -24.79 -2.95 2.93
CA ASN A 543 -24.18 -1.73 3.47
C ASN A 543 -23.20 -1.06 2.50
N GLY A 544 -22.69 -1.77 1.49
CA GLY A 544 -21.73 -1.23 0.53
C GLY A 544 -20.29 -1.14 1.05
N TYR A 545 -19.99 -1.66 2.24
CA TYR A 545 -18.66 -1.69 2.83
C TYR A 545 -18.42 -2.95 3.68
N VAL A 546 -17.17 -3.18 4.07
CA VAL A 546 -16.76 -4.17 5.09
C VAL A 546 -15.75 -3.55 6.05
N GLU A 547 -15.59 -4.15 7.23
CA GLU A 547 -14.74 -3.61 8.29
C GLU A 547 -13.83 -4.69 8.90
N THR A 548 -12.67 -4.28 9.42
CA THR A 548 -11.87 -5.10 10.34
C THR A 548 -12.44 -5.00 11.75
N LEU A 549 -12.12 -5.95 12.63
CA LEU A 549 -12.56 -5.90 14.04
C LEU A 549 -12.05 -4.65 14.78
N LEU A 550 -10.95 -4.04 14.34
CA LEU A 550 -10.41 -2.83 14.95
C LEU A 550 -11.04 -1.54 14.38
N GLY A 551 -11.98 -1.65 13.43
CA GLY A 551 -12.76 -0.52 12.91
C GLY A 551 -12.28 0.04 11.57
N ARG A 552 -11.31 -0.58 10.89
CA ARG A 552 -10.89 -0.13 9.54
C ARG A 552 -11.99 -0.46 8.55
N ARG A 553 -12.53 0.54 7.85
CA ARG A 553 -13.59 0.38 6.86
C ARG A 553 -13.03 0.38 5.43
N ARG A 554 -13.59 -0.46 4.56
CA ARG A 554 -13.36 -0.42 3.11
C ARG A 554 -14.68 -0.39 2.36
N ASN A 555 -14.88 0.66 1.57
CA ASN A 555 -16.02 0.79 0.67
C ASN A 555 -15.85 -0.16 -0.53
N LEU A 556 -16.97 -0.74 -0.98
CA LEU A 556 -17.04 -1.71 -2.08
C LEU A 556 -18.14 -1.26 -3.05
N HIS A 557 -17.90 -0.16 -3.78
CA HIS A 557 -18.88 0.42 -4.71
C HIS A 557 -19.37 -0.58 -5.76
N GLU A 558 -18.53 -1.55 -6.14
CA GLU A 558 -18.82 -2.55 -7.15
C GLU A 558 -19.60 -3.78 -6.64
N ILE A 559 -19.90 -3.88 -5.34
CA ILE A 559 -20.54 -5.07 -4.75
C ILE A 559 -21.91 -5.40 -5.35
N ASN A 560 -22.63 -4.36 -5.79
CA ASN A 560 -23.95 -4.47 -6.42
C ASN A 560 -23.90 -4.22 -7.94
N SER A 561 -22.72 -4.36 -8.57
CA SER A 561 -22.57 -4.17 -10.00
C SER A 561 -23.45 -5.16 -10.79
N PRO A 562 -24.15 -4.72 -11.86
CA PRO A 562 -24.89 -5.64 -12.72
C PRO A 562 -23.96 -6.59 -13.51
N ASN A 563 -22.65 -6.29 -13.58
CA ASN A 563 -21.67 -7.18 -14.18
C ASN A 563 -21.23 -8.23 -13.17
N PHE A 564 -21.60 -9.49 -13.42
CA PHE A 564 -21.30 -10.62 -12.55
C PHE A 564 -19.80 -10.77 -12.23
N GLN A 565 -18.89 -10.53 -13.18
CA GLN A 565 -17.45 -10.67 -12.92
C GLN A 565 -16.92 -9.59 -11.98
N VAL A 566 -17.47 -8.38 -12.10
CA VAL A 566 -17.14 -7.22 -11.26
C VAL A 566 -17.68 -7.43 -9.85
N ALA A 567 -18.96 -7.82 -9.72
CA ALA A 567 -19.58 -8.14 -8.43
C ALA A 567 -18.88 -9.31 -7.73
N ALA A 568 -18.55 -10.40 -8.44
CA ALA A 568 -17.79 -11.52 -7.89
C ALA A 568 -16.34 -11.14 -7.51
N GLY A 569 -15.78 -10.11 -8.13
CA GLY A 569 -14.54 -9.48 -7.68
C GLY A 569 -14.71 -8.80 -6.33
N ALA A 570 -15.74 -7.95 -6.20
CA ALA A 570 -16.07 -7.25 -4.97
C ALA A 570 -16.43 -8.19 -3.82
N GLU A 571 -17.15 -9.28 -4.06
CA GLU A 571 -17.45 -10.29 -3.03
C GLU A 571 -16.21 -10.98 -2.48
N ARG A 572 -15.22 -11.28 -3.34
CA ARG A 572 -13.94 -11.81 -2.88
C ARG A 572 -13.19 -10.78 -2.05
N MET A 573 -13.23 -9.50 -2.44
CA MET A 573 -12.64 -8.42 -1.65
C MET A 573 -13.35 -8.25 -0.30
N ALA A 574 -14.68 -8.41 -0.25
CA ALA A 574 -15.47 -8.33 0.98
C ALA A 574 -15.06 -9.39 2.00
N ILE A 575 -14.80 -10.62 1.56
CA ILE A 575 -14.36 -11.71 2.43
C ILE A 575 -12.90 -11.51 2.86
N ASN A 576 -12.03 -11.10 1.93
CA ASN A 576 -10.59 -11.04 2.18
C ASN A 576 -10.19 -9.85 3.05
N MET A 577 -10.84 -8.70 2.87
CA MET A 577 -10.40 -7.45 3.50
C MET A 577 -10.46 -7.50 5.03
N PRO A 578 -11.52 -7.97 5.70
CA PRO A 578 -11.52 -8.05 7.15
C PRO A 578 -10.43 -8.96 7.72
N ILE A 579 -10.12 -10.07 7.03
CA ILE A 579 -9.07 -11.02 7.44
C ILE A 579 -7.67 -10.40 7.28
N GLN A 580 -7.34 -9.95 6.06
CA GLN A 580 -6.02 -9.41 5.76
C GLN A 580 -5.78 -8.07 6.43
N GLY A 581 -6.84 -7.28 6.57
CA GLY A 581 -6.83 -6.01 7.28
C GLY A 581 -6.61 -6.20 8.77
N LEU A 582 -7.25 -7.19 9.39
CA LEU A 582 -6.97 -7.51 10.79
C LEU A 582 -5.52 -7.96 10.99
N ALA A 583 -4.97 -8.80 10.10
CA ALA A 583 -3.56 -9.18 10.16
C ALA A 583 -2.63 -7.95 10.02
N ALA A 584 -2.97 -7.01 9.13
CA ALA A 584 -2.24 -5.76 8.96
C ALA A 584 -2.32 -4.86 10.21
N ASP A 585 -3.51 -4.73 10.79
CA ASP A 585 -3.74 -3.94 12.00
C ASP A 585 -2.95 -4.53 13.18
N ILE A 586 -2.95 -5.85 13.36
CA ILE A 586 -2.15 -6.55 14.38
C ILE A 586 -0.65 -6.31 14.17
N MET A 587 -0.17 -6.39 12.93
CA MET A 587 1.23 -6.10 12.62
C MET A 587 1.60 -4.64 12.98
N LYS A 588 0.72 -3.68 12.67
CA LYS A 588 0.91 -2.27 13.03
C LYS A 588 0.96 -2.06 14.55
N LEU A 589 0.05 -2.68 15.29
CA LEU A 589 0.09 -2.68 16.77
C LEU A 589 1.39 -3.31 17.29
N ALA A 590 1.85 -4.39 16.67
CA ALA A 590 3.10 -5.05 17.05
C ALA A 590 4.32 -4.14 16.81
N MET A 591 4.34 -3.40 15.71
CA MET A 591 5.38 -2.39 15.44
C MET A 591 5.38 -1.29 16.51
N ILE A 592 4.21 -0.74 16.83
CA ILE A 592 4.08 0.33 17.84
C ILE A 592 4.54 -0.18 19.21
N LYS A 593 4.08 -1.36 19.61
CA LYS A 593 4.48 -1.99 20.88
C LYS A 593 5.97 -2.30 20.92
N THR A 594 6.55 -2.74 19.81
CA THR A 594 7.99 -2.96 19.68
C THR A 594 8.76 -1.65 19.82
N ALA A 595 8.32 -0.58 19.14
CA ALA A 595 8.93 0.75 19.25
C ALA A 595 8.89 1.28 20.69
N GLN A 596 7.77 1.10 21.40
CA GLN A 596 7.64 1.44 22.83
C GLN A 596 8.57 0.60 23.71
N THR A 597 8.67 -0.72 23.45
CA THR A 597 9.50 -1.65 24.24
C THR A 597 10.98 -1.29 24.19
N PHE A 598 11.44 -0.71 23.07
CA PHE A 598 12.85 -0.37 22.84
C PHE A 598 13.09 1.15 22.72
N ALA A 599 12.15 1.99 23.13
CA ALA A 599 12.21 3.44 22.93
C ALA A 599 13.47 4.08 23.55
N ASP A 600 13.88 3.60 24.72
CA ASP A 600 15.00 4.14 25.49
C ASP A 600 16.37 3.51 25.12
N ASP A 601 16.39 2.51 24.23
CA ASP A 601 17.61 1.81 23.86
C ASP A 601 18.11 2.25 22.49
N SER A 602 19.06 3.18 22.49
CA SER A 602 19.66 3.68 21.24
C SER A 602 20.44 2.61 20.45
N GLU A 603 20.76 1.46 21.05
CA GLU A 603 21.48 0.36 20.43
C GLU A 603 20.56 -0.69 19.79
N ILE A 604 19.24 -0.47 19.84
CA ILE A 604 18.23 -1.33 19.23
C ILE A 604 17.42 -0.48 18.25
N LYS A 605 17.46 -0.82 16.96
CA LYS A 605 16.73 -0.10 15.93
C LYS A 605 15.83 -1.07 15.18
N MET A 606 14.55 -0.74 15.05
CA MET A 606 13.70 -1.37 14.04
C MET A 606 14.12 -0.83 12.68
N ILE A 607 14.43 -1.71 11.74
CA ILE A 607 14.97 -1.32 10.43
C ILE A 607 14.07 -1.74 9.27
N LEU A 608 13.35 -2.86 9.38
CA LEU A 608 12.48 -3.35 8.32
C LEU A 608 11.20 -3.97 8.88
N GLN A 609 10.13 -3.85 8.08
CA GLN A 609 8.88 -4.59 8.22
C GLN A 609 8.58 -5.25 6.88
N ILE A 610 8.49 -6.58 6.86
CA ILE A 610 8.33 -7.35 5.61
C ILE A 610 7.26 -8.41 5.80
N HIS A 611 6.13 -8.24 5.12
CA HIS A 611 4.96 -9.11 5.26
C HIS A 611 4.49 -9.22 6.71
N ASP A 612 4.80 -10.33 7.38
CA ASP A 612 4.39 -10.64 8.74
C ASP A 612 5.62 -10.68 9.70
N GLU A 613 6.75 -10.12 9.25
CA GLU A 613 8.05 -10.09 9.93
C GLU A 613 8.48 -8.66 10.32
N ILE A 614 9.03 -8.51 11.53
CA ILE A 614 9.75 -7.32 12.00
C ILE A 614 11.24 -7.68 12.12
N ILE A 615 12.12 -6.81 11.63
CA ILE A 615 13.58 -6.97 11.72
C ILE A 615 14.18 -5.80 12.49
N LEU A 616 14.95 -6.13 13.52
CA LEU A 616 15.74 -5.21 14.32
C LEU A 616 17.23 -5.34 13.98
N GLU A 617 17.96 -4.23 14.03
CA GLU A 617 19.42 -4.18 14.11
C GLU A 617 19.80 -3.89 15.58
N VAL A 618 20.52 -4.82 16.20
CA VAL A 618 20.73 -4.87 17.66
C VAL A 618 22.20 -5.05 17.97
N LYS A 619 22.74 -4.33 18.95
CA LYS A 619 24.11 -4.57 19.44
C LYS A 619 24.28 -6.05 19.82
N ALA A 620 25.34 -6.70 19.35
CA ALA A 620 25.47 -8.15 19.41
C ALA A 620 25.24 -8.75 20.82
N GLU A 621 25.73 -8.07 21.86
CA GLU A 621 25.59 -8.50 23.27
C GLU A 621 24.14 -8.48 23.80
N LYS A 622 23.23 -7.78 23.12
CA LYS A 622 21.81 -7.66 23.47
C LYS A 622 20.91 -8.55 22.61
N ALA A 623 21.45 -9.26 21.60
CA ALA A 623 20.65 -9.91 20.56
C ALA A 623 19.66 -10.93 21.12
N GLU A 624 20.09 -11.84 22.02
CA GLU A 624 19.22 -12.86 22.60
C GLU A 624 18.12 -12.26 23.48
N ALA A 625 18.47 -11.28 24.31
CA ALA A 625 17.49 -10.61 25.18
C ALA A 625 16.46 -9.82 24.36
N SER A 626 16.90 -9.17 23.29
CA SER A 626 16.03 -8.44 22.37
C SER A 626 15.11 -9.38 21.59
N ALA A 627 15.58 -10.57 21.19
CA ALA A 627 14.74 -11.56 20.50
C ALA A 627 13.57 -12.03 21.40
N VAL A 628 13.82 -12.27 22.69
CA VAL A 628 12.77 -12.63 23.66
C VAL A 628 11.76 -11.49 23.82
N LYS A 629 12.23 -10.27 24.05
CA LYS A 629 11.36 -9.09 24.22
C LYS A 629 10.54 -8.77 22.96
N LEU A 630 11.15 -8.89 21.78
CA LEU A 630 10.47 -8.69 20.50
C LEU A 630 9.36 -9.72 20.32
N LYS A 631 9.66 -10.99 20.60
CA LYS A 631 8.66 -12.06 20.57
C LYS A 631 7.49 -11.77 21.50
N GLU A 632 7.75 -11.42 22.75
CA GLU A 632 6.71 -11.09 23.74
C GLU A 632 5.87 -9.88 23.31
N ALA A 633 6.50 -8.83 22.78
CA ALA A 633 5.82 -7.65 22.27
C ALA A 633 4.86 -8.00 21.12
N MET A 634 5.30 -8.83 20.16
CA MET A 634 4.48 -9.26 19.04
C MET A 634 3.36 -10.22 19.45
N GLU A 635 3.62 -11.25 20.26
CA GLU A 635 2.60 -12.21 20.69
C GLU A 635 1.49 -11.56 21.54
N SER A 636 1.82 -10.47 22.23
CA SER A 636 0.88 -9.70 23.06
C SER A 636 0.35 -8.43 22.40
N ALA A 637 0.57 -8.24 21.10
CA ALA A 637 0.12 -7.04 20.38
C ALA A 637 -1.41 -6.93 20.33
N TYR A 638 -2.11 -8.06 20.22
CA TYR A 638 -3.58 -8.11 20.21
C TYR A 638 -4.07 -9.49 20.66
N LYS A 639 -5.24 -9.54 21.31
CA LYS A 639 -5.77 -10.78 21.90
C LYS A 639 -6.77 -11.46 20.96
N LEU A 640 -6.32 -12.48 20.25
CA LEU A 640 -7.19 -13.36 19.46
C LEU A 640 -7.79 -14.50 20.30
N ARG A 641 -8.77 -15.21 19.72
CA ARG A 641 -9.37 -16.45 20.28
C ARG A 641 -8.42 -17.65 20.22
N VAL A 642 -7.38 -17.54 19.40
CA VAL A 642 -6.27 -18.48 19.23
C VAL A 642 -4.98 -17.75 19.58
N PRO A 643 -3.94 -18.44 20.10
CA PRO A 643 -2.69 -17.77 20.45
C PRO A 643 -2.03 -17.16 19.20
N LEU A 644 -1.47 -15.97 19.30
CA LEU A 644 -0.49 -15.49 18.33
C LEU A 644 0.84 -16.18 18.65
N ILE A 645 1.47 -16.80 17.64
CA ILE A 645 2.76 -17.48 17.79
C ILE A 645 3.76 -16.76 16.91
N VAL A 646 4.93 -16.47 17.49
CA VAL A 646 6.02 -15.77 16.81
C VAL A 646 7.29 -16.61 16.85
N GLU A 647 7.94 -16.72 15.70
CA GLU A 647 9.23 -17.36 15.53
C GLU A 647 10.31 -16.29 15.42
N ALA A 648 11.26 -16.29 16.36
CA ALA A 648 12.35 -15.33 16.39
C ALA A 648 13.69 -15.99 15.98
N LYS A 649 14.51 -15.25 15.24
CA LYS A 649 15.83 -15.70 14.78
C LYS A 649 16.86 -14.58 14.90
N ILE A 650 18.13 -14.96 14.96
CA ILE A 650 19.28 -14.06 15.07
C ILE A 650 20.30 -14.46 14.02
N GLY A 651 20.86 -13.49 13.32
CA GLY A 651 21.87 -13.72 12.28
C GLY A 651 22.72 -12.49 12.00
N ASP A 652 23.80 -12.69 11.26
CA ASP A 652 24.68 -11.61 10.77
C ASP A 652 24.12 -10.91 9.52
N ASN A 653 23.24 -11.60 8.81
CA ASN A 653 22.64 -11.14 7.57
C ASN A 653 21.22 -11.67 7.42
N TRP A 654 20.47 -11.04 6.52
CA TRP A 654 19.07 -11.35 6.27
C TRP A 654 18.85 -12.73 5.60
N GLY A 655 19.90 -13.41 5.15
CA GLY A 655 19.81 -14.79 4.67
C GLY A 655 19.79 -15.83 5.79
N GLU A 656 20.29 -15.49 6.99
CA GLU A 656 20.38 -16.40 8.15
C GLU A 656 19.12 -16.39 9.04
N ILE A 657 18.40 -15.27 9.01
CA ILE A 657 17.10 -15.05 9.69
C ILE A 657 15.97 -15.33 8.70
#